data_AF-A0A8H6A2L4-F1
#
_entry.id   AF-A0A8H6A2L4-F1
#
_cell.length_a   1.000
_cell.length_b   1.000
_cell.length_c   1.000
_cell.angle_alpha   90.00
_cell.angle_beta   90.00
_cell.angle_gamma   90.00
#
_symmetry.space_group_name_H-M   'P 1'
#
loop_
_entity.id
_entity.type
_entity.pdbx_description
1 polymer ?
#
loop_
_entity_poly.entity_id
_entity_poly.type
_entity_poly.pdbx_seq_one_letter_code
_entity_poly.pdbx_strand_id
1 'polypeptide(L)'
;MGHKGRDEADMARHGKKQRLHRNFGFLSKLSFMTTMMRTWEAVLTSGIANPTAMLDGGPATFGVRIYLLLVWRSGDSGLIGRDGLHGSQPRFGPPPTRHLPLCPNHACICVISVGSATAFNAFVSLTTAGLFSSYMIPITLLVTKKIKGDPIPYGPWRRGRLGLLVKFSSMDFLLIAIFFSFFPNSLLVTAENMNWSIAMLGGELIIRLAWYTVHGRHVYSGPIIEIDVPGEDSVPAINCDLTQPSCNQCTRRNLQCPGYEKRWKFLHQTTGSIQKDQRNTGVQSQTVKDALLARARQTSIDERVEPNLAAAALDLQQKEVFCTFLLTSFPAQFASCGKRVEVNWIDYARRPLLTVPQSLVWAYRALATVFIGRKYRDMNKVTCSRHMYSRALNYLAGVVRHPKFASTEEALASGILLTMYEMVDGITGASWLTHTRGLATMIQVRGTEVHRAGFGLTLLKSCRSFLVADALIRGEHCFLGEPLWRDFLGELADIESRGPKRSELGLIVDRAFIEISSCPGWLVETHRLIDQHGHTEAKAELMSHIVRGRDQLHHLQTQLQYAIVHQRQTSILAWQQFVGPIPWDFVDPFAQSSLYGMRLGISLLNQLISLLSADLQRRAYGQTLWSEVETSGLQSPHPWSGLDANAQEWQVRFDPEYLRDSYQIHPSGNEDWMDRIAMSMGMLGIRA
;
A
#
# COMPACT_ATOMS: atom_id res chain seq x y z
N MET A 1 -19.42 43.59 -32.18
CA MET A 1 -18.40 44.21 -33.06
C MET A 1 -17.10 44.66 -32.34
N GLY A 2 -16.83 44.26 -31.09
CA GLY A 2 -15.78 44.89 -30.27
C GLY A 2 -14.39 44.22 -30.16
N HIS A 3 -14.10 43.13 -30.89
CA HIS A 3 -12.80 42.43 -30.74
C HIS A 3 -11.86 42.51 -31.96
N LYS A 4 -12.37 42.71 -33.19
CA LYS A 4 -11.53 42.76 -34.40
C LYS A 4 -10.52 43.93 -34.41
N GLY A 5 -10.97 45.13 -34.06
CA GLY A 5 -10.10 46.32 -34.09
C GLY A 5 -9.04 46.35 -32.97
N ARG A 6 -9.19 45.53 -31.92
CA ARG A 6 -8.27 45.50 -30.79
C ARG A 6 -7.09 44.53 -31.03
N ASP A 7 -7.36 43.40 -31.68
CA ASP A 7 -6.31 42.46 -32.13
C ASP A 7 -5.47 43.06 -33.28
N GLU A 8 -6.09 43.82 -34.19
CA GLU A 8 -5.36 44.57 -35.22
C GLU A 8 -4.40 45.59 -34.60
N ALA A 9 -4.82 46.27 -33.52
CA ALA A 9 -4.00 47.24 -32.80
C ALA A 9 -2.84 46.59 -32.03
N ASP A 10 -3.03 45.40 -31.45
CA ASP A 10 -1.96 44.65 -30.77
C ASP A 10 -0.96 44.02 -31.75
N MET A 11 -1.44 43.52 -32.90
CA MET A 11 -0.58 43.07 -33.99
C MET A 11 0.25 44.24 -34.56
N ALA A 12 -0.36 45.43 -34.69
CA ALA A 12 0.34 46.65 -35.11
C ALA A 12 1.41 47.09 -34.10
N ARG A 13 1.20 46.93 -32.79
CA ARG A 13 2.25 47.17 -31.77
C ARG A 13 3.47 46.28 -31.96
N HIS A 14 3.26 45.06 -32.46
CA HIS A 14 4.31 44.08 -32.76
C HIS A 14 4.85 44.21 -34.19
N GLY A 15 4.41 45.21 -34.94
CA GLY A 15 4.83 45.46 -36.33
C GLY A 15 4.31 44.44 -37.35
N LYS A 16 3.22 43.73 -37.03
CA LYS A 16 2.64 42.68 -37.89
C LYS A 16 1.21 43.03 -38.31
N LYS A 17 0.82 42.69 -39.54
CA LYS A 17 -0.56 42.84 -40.04
C LYS A 17 -1.35 41.56 -39.75
N GLN A 18 -2.53 41.65 -39.13
CA GLN A 18 -3.37 40.49 -38.82
C GLN A 18 -3.93 39.89 -40.13
N ARG A 19 -3.47 38.69 -40.52
CA ARG A 19 -3.83 38.06 -41.80
C ARG A 19 -4.70 36.80 -41.70
N LEU A 20 -4.91 36.24 -40.50
CA LEU A 20 -5.78 35.07 -40.28
C LEU A 20 -7.14 35.50 -39.69
N HIS A 21 -8.23 35.30 -40.45
CA HIS A 21 -9.57 35.30 -39.90
C HIS A 21 -9.88 33.93 -39.29
N ARG A 22 -9.86 33.84 -37.95
CA ARG A 22 -10.11 32.60 -37.22
C ARG A 22 -11.61 32.25 -37.21
N ASN A 23 -12.15 31.78 -38.32
CA ASN A 23 -13.50 31.21 -38.37
C ASN A 23 -13.46 29.68 -38.28
N PHE A 24 -12.93 29.12 -37.19
CA PHE A 24 -13.24 27.73 -36.88
C PHE A 24 -14.69 27.67 -36.38
N GLY A 25 -15.54 26.96 -37.11
CA GLY A 25 -16.91 26.65 -36.71
C GLY A 25 -16.94 25.95 -35.35
N PHE A 26 -18.06 26.06 -34.63
CA PHE A 26 -18.20 25.49 -33.28
C PHE A 26 -17.89 23.99 -33.25
N LEU A 27 -18.38 23.22 -34.23
CA LEU A 27 -18.11 21.78 -34.33
C LEU A 27 -16.64 21.45 -34.57
N SER A 28 -15.89 22.21 -35.38
CA SER A 28 -14.44 22.00 -35.53
C SER A 28 -13.69 22.30 -34.24
N LYS A 29 -14.09 23.34 -33.50
CA LYS A 29 -13.47 23.67 -32.20
C LYS A 29 -13.76 22.57 -31.17
N LEU A 30 -15.00 22.08 -31.13
CA LEU A 30 -15.41 21.00 -30.25
C LEU A 30 -14.69 19.69 -30.61
N SER A 31 -14.69 19.30 -31.89
CA SER A 31 -14.02 18.10 -32.40
C SER A 31 -12.52 18.12 -32.11
N PHE A 32 -11.85 19.25 -32.35
CA PHE A 32 -10.44 19.43 -32.03
C PHE A 32 -10.17 19.35 -30.52
N MET A 33 -10.96 20.04 -29.69
CA MET A 33 -10.85 19.95 -28.24
C MET A 33 -11.07 18.53 -27.72
N THR A 34 -12.09 17.82 -28.21
CA THR A 34 -12.33 16.42 -27.81
C THR A 34 -11.21 15.51 -28.28
N THR A 35 -10.68 15.70 -29.48
CA THR A 35 -9.58 14.87 -30.01
C THR A 35 -8.30 15.09 -29.21
N MET A 36 -7.96 16.35 -28.90
CA MET A 36 -6.84 16.67 -28.02
C MET A 36 -7.05 16.08 -26.63
N MET A 37 -8.23 16.23 -26.02
CA MET A 37 -8.50 15.72 -24.67
C MET A 37 -8.39 14.18 -24.60
N ARG A 38 -8.93 13.48 -25.61
CA ARG A 38 -8.88 12.01 -25.73
C ARG A 38 -7.47 11.46 -25.94
N THR A 39 -6.60 12.24 -26.57
CA THR A 39 -5.19 11.90 -26.77
C THR A 39 -4.45 11.77 -25.42
N TRP A 40 -4.81 12.63 -24.45
CA TRP A 40 -4.20 12.61 -23.11
C TRP A 40 -4.79 11.52 -22.21
N GLU A 41 -6.09 11.22 -22.35
CA GLU A 41 -6.73 10.14 -21.60
C GLU A 41 -6.22 8.76 -22.00
N ALA A 42 -6.04 8.44 -23.29
CA ALA A 42 -5.53 7.12 -23.68
C ALA A 42 -4.09 6.88 -23.19
N VAL A 43 -3.25 7.91 -23.06
CA VAL A 43 -1.90 7.82 -22.48
C VAL A 43 -1.96 7.66 -20.96
N LEU A 44 -2.90 8.34 -20.29
CA LEU A 44 -3.16 8.16 -18.87
C LEU A 44 -3.75 6.76 -18.58
N THR A 45 -4.72 6.29 -19.36
CA THR A 45 -5.37 4.99 -19.18
C THR A 45 -4.47 3.84 -19.59
N SER A 46 -3.64 3.95 -20.64
CA SER A 46 -2.63 2.91 -20.95
C SER A 46 -1.49 2.84 -19.93
N GLY A 47 -1.14 3.97 -19.31
CA GLY A 47 -0.17 4.02 -18.20
C GLY A 47 -0.73 3.64 -16.82
N ILE A 48 -2.05 3.75 -16.62
CA ILE A 48 -2.73 3.45 -15.33
C ILE A 48 -3.42 2.07 -15.36
N ALA A 49 -3.86 1.58 -16.52
CA ALA A 49 -4.62 0.32 -16.66
C ALA A 49 -3.77 -0.87 -17.14
N ASN A 50 -2.48 -0.70 -17.44
CA ASN A 50 -1.59 -1.81 -17.79
C ASN A 50 -0.59 -2.11 -16.65
N PRO A 51 -0.88 -3.06 -15.75
CA PRO A 51 -0.03 -3.36 -14.59
C PRO A 51 1.36 -3.90 -14.96
N THR A 52 1.58 -4.40 -16.18
CA THR A 52 2.90 -4.85 -16.65
C THR A 52 3.83 -3.70 -17.04
N ALA A 53 3.30 -2.54 -17.47
CA ALA A 53 4.13 -1.37 -17.77
C ALA A 53 4.73 -0.73 -16.51
N MET A 54 4.12 -0.96 -15.34
CA MET A 54 4.63 -0.54 -14.03
C MET A 54 5.68 -1.50 -13.45
N LEU A 55 5.84 -2.70 -14.00
CA LEU A 55 6.77 -3.72 -13.52
C LEU A 55 8.19 -3.57 -14.09
N ASP A 56 8.37 -3.05 -15.33
CA ASP A 56 9.70 -2.97 -15.99
C ASP A 56 10.18 -1.56 -16.39
N GLY A 57 9.38 -0.50 -16.21
CA GLY A 57 9.70 0.85 -16.71
C GLY A 57 10.34 1.79 -15.68
N GLY A 58 11.67 1.85 -15.63
CA GLY A 58 12.48 2.76 -14.80
C GLY A 58 12.31 4.28 -15.09
N PRO A 59 13.35 5.14 -14.92
CA PRO A 59 13.26 6.62 -14.86
C PRO A 59 12.55 7.34 -16.03
N ALA A 60 12.25 6.66 -17.14
CA ALA A 60 11.54 7.20 -18.29
C ALA A 60 10.13 7.71 -17.93
N THR A 61 9.42 7.03 -17.02
CA THR A 61 8.06 7.39 -16.59
C THR A 61 8.05 8.68 -15.75
N PHE A 62 9.15 8.95 -15.03
CA PHE A 62 9.36 10.18 -14.26
C PHE A 62 9.71 11.37 -15.17
N GLY A 63 10.49 11.12 -16.23
CA GLY A 63 10.81 12.12 -17.26
C GLY A 63 9.58 12.58 -18.05
N VAL A 64 8.66 11.67 -18.37
CA VAL A 64 7.37 12.03 -19.01
C VAL A 64 6.51 12.89 -18.08
N ARG A 65 6.48 12.60 -16.76
CA ARG A 65 5.73 13.40 -15.78
C ARG A 65 6.29 14.82 -15.55
N ILE A 66 7.61 14.98 -15.50
CA ILE A 66 8.25 16.30 -15.42
C ILE A 66 8.03 17.10 -16.72
N TYR A 67 8.13 16.45 -17.88
CA TYR A 67 7.83 17.07 -19.17
C TYR A 67 6.37 17.53 -19.26
N LEU A 68 5.42 16.74 -18.74
CA LEU A 68 3.99 17.10 -18.68
C LEU A 68 3.70 18.30 -17.75
N LEU A 69 4.37 18.39 -16.59
CA LEU A 69 4.25 19.54 -15.69
C LEU A 69 4.86 20.82 -16.28
N LEU A 70 5.97 20.69 -17.02
CA LEU A 70 6.61 21.82 -17.72
C LEU A 70 5.79 22.29 -18.93
N VAL A 71 5.11 21.38 -19.64
CA VAL A 71 4.24 21.72 -20.79
C VAL A 71 2.88 22.28 -20.34
N TRP A 72 2.30 21.79 -19.25
CA TRP A 72 1.11 22.39 -18.62
C TRP A 72 1.39 23.84 -18.19
N ARG A 73 2.57 24.07 -17.58
CA ARG A 73 3.05 25.41 -17.23
C ARG A 73 3.37 26.27 -18.46
N SER A 74 3.85 25.68 -19.55
CA SER A 74 4.11 26.36 -20.84
C SER A 74 2.82 26.85 -21.51
N GLY A 75 1.72 26.11 -21.39
CA GLY A 75 0.40 26.52 -21.90
C GLY A 75 -0.14 27.79 -21.24
N ASP A 76 0.18 28.03 -19.97
CA ASP A 76 -0.12 29.28 -19.25
C ASP A 76 0.94 30.38 -19.46
N SER A 77 2.11 30.05 -20.02
CA SER A 77 3.27 30.95 -20.10
C SER A 77 3.58 31.48 -21.50
N GLY A 78 2.63 31.44 -22.44
CA GLY A 78 2.84 31.90 -23.82
C GLY A 78 3.20 33.39 -24.01
N LEU A 79 3.33 34.19 -22.94
CA LEU A 79 3.69 35.61 -23.00
C LEU A 79 4.51 36.04 -21.76
N ILE A 80 5.71 35.50 -21.53
CA ILE A 80 6.65 36.14 -20.59
C ILE A 80 8.07 36.12 -21.18
N GLY A 81 8.39 37.20 -21.90
CA GLY A 81 9.78 37.62 -22.10
C GLY A 81 10.37 38.03 -20.76
N ARG A 82 11.61 37.59 -20.50
CA ARG A 82 12.43 38.00 -19.36
C ARG A 82 12.60 39.51 -19.35
N ASP A 83 12.28 40.15 -18.22
CA ASP A 83 13.10 41.18 -17.58
C ASP A 83 12.62 41.46 -16.15
N GLY A 84 13.57 41.61 -15.22
CA GLY A 84 13.44 42.49 -14.06
C GLY A 84 12.72 41.98 -12.81
N LEU A 85 13.53 41.62 -11.81
CA LEU A 85 13.21 41.55 -10.38
C LEU A 85 12.31 42.71 -9.89
N HIS A 86 11.17 42.40 -9.28
CA HIS A 86 10.74 42.91 -7.96
C HIS A 86 9.42 42.24 -7.54
N GLY A 87 9.33 41.88 -6.27
CA GLY A 87 8.33 40.96 -5.73
C GLY A 87 6.89 41.47 -5.75
N SER A 88 5.97 40.59 -6.12
CA SER A 88 4.66 40.39 -5.49
C SER A 88 3.93 39.25 -6.23
N GLN A 89 3.12 38.50 -5.48
CA GLN A 89 2.63 37.16 -5.85
C GLN A 89 1.66 37.12 -7.05
N PRO A 90 1.64 36.03 -7.85
CA PRO A 90 0.64 35.82 -8.89
C PRO A 90 -0.57 35.04 -8.33
N ARG A 91 -1.73 35.71 -8.20
CA ARG A 91 -3.03 35.04 -8.35
C ARG A 91 -3.60 35.55 -9.66
N PHE A 92 -3.91 34.64 -10.60
CA PHE A 92 -5.11 34.63 -11.45
C PHE A 92 -4.94 33.53 -12.52
N GLY A 93 -5.55 32.36 -12.28
CA GLY A 93 -6.08 31.52 -13.35
C GLY A 93 -7.48 32.02 -13.76
N PRO A 94 -8.01 31.62 -14.92
CA PRO A 94 -9.34 32.03 -15.39
C PRO A 94 -10.47 31.44 -14.50
N PRO A 95 -11.67 32.08 -14.47
CA PRO A 95 -12.78 31.62 -13.64
C PRO A 95 -13.32 30.24 -14.09
N PRO A 96 -13.83 29.40 -13.16
CA PRO A 96 -14.18 28.00 -13.41
C PRO A 96 -15.47 27.78 -14.22
N THR A 97 -16.07 28.82 -14.79
CA THR A 97 -17.36 28.73 -15.50
C THR A 97 -17.24 28.41 -16.98
N ARG A 98 -16.04 28.40 -17.58
CA ARG A 98 -15.83 28.01 -18.99
C ARG A 98 -15.55 26.53 -19.23
N HIS A 99 -15.46 25.72 -18.18
CA HIS A 99 -15.19 24.28 -18.28
C HIS A 99 -16.42 23.39 -18.04
N LEU A 100 -17.61 23.98 -17.82
CA LEU A 100 -18.82 23.23 -17.51
C LEU A 100 -19.40 22.32 -18.63
N PRO A 101 -19.11 22.48 -19.95
CA PRO A 101 -19.56 21.49 -20.94
C PRO A 101 -18.65 20.25 -21.04
N LEU A 102 -17.57 20.14 -20.24
CA LEU A 102 -16.65 19.00 -20.29
C LEU A 102 -17.16 17.78 -19.51
N CYS A 103 -17.95 17.94 -18.44
CA CYS A 103 -18.38 16.82 -17.59
C CYS A 103 -19.38 15.82 -18.24
N PRO A 104 -20.33 16.22 -19.09
CA PRO A 104 -21.31 15.27 -19.65
C PRO A 104 -20.68 14.24 -20.60
N ASN A 105 -19.71 14.65 -21.42
CA ASN A 105 -19.09 13.76 -22.40
C ASN A 105 -18.26 12.66 -21.73
N HIS A 106 -17.52 12.99 -20.66
CA HIS A 106 -16.75 12.03 -19.85
C HIS A 106 -17.65 11.03 -19.11
N ALA A 107 -18.77 11.49 -18.57
CA ALA A 107 -19.76 10.61 -17.93
C ALA A 107 -20.34 9.58 -18.90
N CYS A 108 -20.66 9.96 -20.14
CA CYS A 108 -21.20 9.03 -21.15
C CYS A 108 -20.22 7.92 -21.56
N ILE A 109 -18.91 8.15 -21.50
CA ILE A 109 -17.89 7.15 -21.85
C ILE A 109 -17.70 6.15 -20.72
N CYS A 110 -17.72 6.61 -19.47
CA CYS A 110 -17.70 5.73 -18.29
C CYS A 110 -18.99 4.91 -18.16
N VAL A 111 -20.11 5.36 -18.71
CA VAL A 111 -21.34 4.55 -18.79
C VAL A 111 -21.17 3.35 -19.73
N ILE A 112 -20.26 3.40 -20.72
CA ILE A 112 -19.97 2.25 -21.61
C ILE A 112 -19.39 1.07 -20.81
N SER A 113 -18.57 1.34 -19.77
CA SER A 113 -18.04 0.27 -18.91
C SER A 113 -19.11 -0.39 -18.03
N VAL A 114 -20.27 0.24 -17.84
CA VAL A 114 -21.42 -0.38 -17.15
C VAL A 114 -22.11 -1.42 -18.05
N GLY A 115 -22.02 -1.26 -19.38
CA GLY A 115 -22.67 -2.17 -20.34
C GLY A 115 -21.80 -3.35 -20.80
N SER A 116 -20.51 -3.15 -21.05
CA SER A 116 -19.59 -4.22 -21.47
C SER A 116 -18.12 -3.82 -21.33
N ALA A 117 -17.34 -4.64 -20.62
CA ALA A 117 -15.88 -4.48 -20.54
C ALA A 117 -15.19 -4.64 -21.91
N THR A 118 -15.74 -5.49 -22.78
CA THR A 118 -15.23 -5.72 -24.15
C THR A 118 -15.35 -4.47 -25.01
N ALA A 119 -16.48 -3.76 -24.92
CA ALA A 119 -16.71 -2.51 -25.64
C ALA A 119 -15.76 -1.39 -25.17
N PHE A 120 -15.52 -1.31 -23.86
CA PHE A 120 -14.56 -0.35 -23.30
C PHE A 120 -13.12 -0.62 -23.78
N ASN A 121 -12.68 -1.87 -23.73
CA ASN A 121 -11.33 -2.26 -24.18
C ASN A 121 -11.12 -2.00 -25.68
N ALA A 122 -12.11 -2.27 -26.52
CA ALA A 122 -12.07 -1.94 -27.95
C ALA A 122 -11.91 -0.42 -28.18
N PHE A 123 -12.56 0.41 -27.37
CA PHE A 123 -12.44 1.86 -27.46
C PHE A 123 -11.04 2.39 -27.08
N VAL A 124 -10.42 1.82 -26.04
CA VAL A 124 -9.05 2.16 -25.62
C VAL A 124 -8.03 1.80 -26.71
N SER A 125 -8.15 0.61 -27.29
CA SER A 125 -7.32 0.15 -28.40
C SER A 125 -7.44 1.05 -29.63
N LEU A 126 -8.67 1.45 -29.99
CA LEU A 126 -8.94 2.38 -31.08
C LEU A 126 -8.25 3.73 -30.89
N THR A 127 -8.31 4.28 -29.66
CA THR A 127 -7.71 5.59 -29.36
C THR A 127 -6.18 5.54 -29.44
N THR A 128 -5.58 4.43 -28.98
CA THR A 128 -4.14 4.19 -29.06
C THR A 128 -3.67 4.09 -30.51
N ALA A 129 -4.37 3.32 -31.35
CA ALA A 129 -4.06 3.22 -32.77
C ALA A 129 -4.23 4.56 -33.52
N GLY A 130 -5.27 5.33 -33.18
CA GLY A 130 -5.50 6.67 -33.73
C GLY A 130 -4.37 7.65 -33.39
N LEU A 131 -3.87 7.60 -32.15
CA LEU A 131 -2.74 8.40 -31.71
C LEU A 131 -1.46 8.08 -32.50
N PHE A 132 -1.10 6.80 -32.60
CA PHE A 132 0.09 6.40 -33.36
C PHE A 132 -0.02 6.73 -34.85
N SER A 133 -1.22 6.58 -35.43
CA SER A 133 -1.50 7.00 -36.81
C SER A 133 -1.29 8.50 -37.01
N SER A 134 -1.65 9.32 -36.01
CA SER A 134 -1.43 10.77 -36.07
C SER A 134 0.05 11.17 -36.08
N TYR A 135 0.91 10.39 -35.42
CA TYR A 135 2.37 10.61 -35.43
C TYR A 135 3.03 10.12 -36.72
N MET A 136 2.48 9.08 -37.35
CA MET A 136 2.97 8.57 -38.63
C MET A 136 2.85 9.61 -39.76
N ILE A 137 1.78 10.42 -39.77
CA ILE A 137 1.52 11.41 -40.82
C ILE A 137 2.66 12.46 -40.95
N PRO A 138 3.01 13.25 -39.91
CA PRO A 138 4.07 14.26 -40.03
C PRO A 138 5.45 13.64 -40.23
N ILE A 139 5.74 12.46 -39.68
CA ILE A 139 7.02 11.77 -39.90
C ILE A 139 7.15 11.39 -41.38
N THR A 140 6.12 10.80 -41.96
CA THR A 140 6.08 10.42 -43.38
C THR A 140 6.26 11.64 -44.26
N LEU A 141 5.51 12.73 -44.02
CA LEU A 141 5.65 13.98 -44.78
C LEU A 141 7.07 14.55 -44.71
N LEU A 142 7.70 14.54 -43.53
CA LEU A 142 9.06 15.04 -43.35
C LEU A 142 10.14 14.12 -43.95
N VAL A 143 9.87 12.82 -44.08
CA VAL A 143 10.74 11.87 -44.81
C VAL A 143 10.61 12.10 -46.30
N THR A 144 9.38 12.15 -46.83
CA THR A 144 9.10 12.40 -48.25
C THR A 144 9.70 13.73 -48.71
N LYS A 145 9.53 14.81 -47.93
CA LYS A 145 10.09 16.13 -48.24
C LYS A 145 11.62 16.12 -48.24
N LYS A 146 12.24 15.33 -47.38
CA LYS A 146 13.72 15.19 -47.29
C LYS A 146 14.30 14.31 -48.41
N ILE A 147 13.57 13.29 -48.87
CA ILE A 147 13.95 12.45 -50.03
C ILE A 147 13.80 13.25 -51.34
N LYS A 148 12.76 14.07 -51.47
CA LYS A 148 12.53 14.94 -52.64
C LYS A 148 13.49 16.12 -52.74
N GLY A 149 14.25 16.42 -51.69
CA GLY A 149 15.21 17.53 -51.66
C GLY A 149 14.59 18.91 -51.47
N ASP A 150 13.29 18.99 -51.13
CA ASP A 150 12.60 20.26 -50.93
C ASP A 150 13.16 21.01 -49.71
N PRO A 151 13.24 22.35 -49.75
CA PRO A 151 13.72 23.14 -48.62
C PRO A 151 12.78 22.98 -47.42
N ILE A 152 13.33 22.43 -46.34
CA ILE A 152 12.66 22.33 -45.04
C ILE A 152 13.19 23.48 -44.17
N PRO A 153 12.37 24.46 -43.77
CA PRO A 153 12.79 25.47 -42.80
C PRO A 153 13.05 24.77 -41.46
N TYR A 154 14.31 24.73 -41.03
CA TYR A 154 14.71 24.11 -39.77
C TYR A 154 14.64 25.14 -38.64
N GLY A 155 14.23 24.70 -37.45
CA GLY A 155 14.41 25.47 -36.22
C GLY A 155 15.88 25.46 -35.75
N PRO A 156 16.18 26.06 -34.57
CA PRO A 156 17.54 26.21 -34.04
C PRO A 156 18.28 24.89 -33.76
N TRP A 157 17.61 23.73 -33.85
CA TRP A 157 18.20 22.41 -33.64
C TRP A 157 18.04 21.52 -34.87
N ARG A 158 19.16 21.04 -35.43
CA ARG A 158 19.18 20.19 -36.64
C ARG A 158 20.02 18.94 -36.41
N ARG A 159 19.39 17.77 -36.48
CA ARG A 159 20.10 16.47 -36.53
C ARG A 159 20.32 16.11 -38.00
N GLY A 160 21.59 15.90 -38.40
CA GLY A 160 22.03 15.71 -39.78
C GLY A 160 21.54 14.41 -40.46
N ARG A 161 22.46 13.56 -40.94
CA ARG A 161 22.11 12.29 -41.61
C ARG A 161 21.46 11.28 -40.65
N LEU A 162 21.88 11.28 -39.38
CA LEU A 162 21.30 10.45 -38.31
C LEU A 162 19.80 10.72 -38.07
N GLY A 163 19.33 11.92 -38.39
CA GLY A 163 17.91 12.28 -38.27
C GLY A 163 17.01 11.59 -39.29
N LEU A 164 17.55 11.00 -40.36
CA LEU A 164 16.77 10.20 -41.30
C LEU A 164 16.59 8.76 -40.77
N LEU A 165 17.66 8.16 -40.23
CA LEU A 165 17.61 6.84 -39.60
C LEU A 165 16.58 6.79 -38.47
N VAL A 166 16.59 7.78 -37.58
CA VAL A 166 15.62 7.87 -36.46
C VAL A 166 14.18 7.92 -36.96
N LYS A 167 13.91 8.61 -38.08
CA LYS A 167 12.56 8.70 -38.64
C LYS A 167 12.10 7.36 -39.20
N PHE A 168 12.96 6.64 -39.92
CA PHE A 168 12.65 5.29 -40.40
C PHE A 168 12.42 4.31 -39.25
N SER A 169 13.31 4.27 -38.25
CA SER A 169 13.12 3.42 -37.07
C SER A 169 11.84 3.77 -36.28
N SER A 170 11.48 5.06 -36.22
CA SER A 170 10.21 5.48 -35.61
C SER A 170 9.01 5.03 -36.42
N MET A 171 9.08 5.08 -37.75
CA MET A 171 8.01 4.59 -38.63
C MET A 171 7.83 3.07 -38.51
N ASP A 172 8.91 2.30 -38.48
CA ASP A 172 8.85 0.85 -38.32
C ASP A 172 8.22 0.47 -36.97
N PHE A 173 8.63 1.13 -35.88
CA PHE A 173 8.06 0.92 -34.56
C PHE A 173 6.57 1.28 -34.50
N LEU A 174 6.20 2.44 -35.05
CA LEU A 174 4.80 2.88 -35.05
C LEU A 174 3.92 1.97 -35.91
N LEU A 175 4.44 1.44 -37.02
CA LEU A 175 3.72 0.48 -37.86
C LEU A 175 3.41 -0.81 -37.09
N ILE A 176 4.39 -1.36 -36.38
CA ILE A 176 4.23 -2.54 -35.53
C ILE A 176 3.23 -2.25 -34.40
N ALA A 177 3.37 -1.10 -33.73
CA ALA A 177 2.48 -0.72 -32.63
C ALA A 177 1.02 -0.55 -33.08
N ILE A 178 0.80 0.06 -34.25
CA ILE A 178 -0.54 0.18 -34.85
C ILE A 178 -1.10 -1.19 -35.18
N PHE A 179 -0.31 -2.08 -35.78
CA PHE A 179 -0.74 -3.44 -36.15
C PHE A 179 -1.22 -4.23 -34.92
N PHE A 180 -0.41 -4.30 -33.86
CA PHE A 180 -0.77 -5.06 -32.66
C PHE A 180 -1.89 -4.40 -31.83
N SER A 181 -2.15 -3.11 -32.01
CA SER A 181 -3.27 -2.43 -31.33
C SER A 181 -4.65 -2.98 -31.72
N PHE A 182 -4.77 -3.63 -32.88
CA PHE A 182 -6.01 -4.26 -33.33
C PHE A 182 -6.10 -5.76 -33.02
N PHE A 183 -5.04 -6.37 -32.47
CA PHE A 183 -5.00 -7.80 -32.20
C PHE A 183 -5.72 -8.17 -30.88
N PRO A 184 -6.28 -9.39 -30.77
CA PRO A 184 -6.83 -9.92 -29.52
C PRO A 184 -5.73 -10.42 -28.57
N ASN A 185 -6.01 -10.42 -27.27
CA ASN A 185 -5.06 -10.81 -26.22
C ASN A 185 -5.01 -12.34 -25.93
N SER A 186 -5.83 -13.13 -26.62
CA SER A 186 -5.91 -14.59 -26.46
C SER A 186 -5.99 -15.30 -27.81
N LEU A 187 -5.42 -16.51 -27.87
CA LEU A 187 -5.41 -17.33 -29.10
C LEU A 187 -6.79 -17.90 -29.46
N LEU A 188 -7.60 -18.25 -28.46
CA LEU A 188 -8.99 -18.70 -28.67
C LEU A 188 -9.91 -17.47 -28.64
N VAL A 189 -10.37 -17.03 -29.81
CA VAL A 189 -11.21 -15.83 -29.96
C VAL A 189 -12.69 -16.21 -29.90
N THR A 190 -13.41 -15.59 -28.97
CA THR A 190 -14.88 -15.61 -28.84
C THR A 190 -15.42 -14.18 -29.00
N ALA A 191 -16.73 -14.03 -29.25
CA ALA A 191 -17.34 -12.70 -29.39
C ALA A 191 -17.13 -11.80 -28.16
N GLU A 192 -16.99 -12.41 -26.98
CA GLU A 192 -16.77 -11.72 -25.71
C GLU A 192 -15.32 -11.24 -25.50
N ASN A 193 -14.33 -11.89 -26.11
CA ASN A 193 -12.91 -11.56 -25.92
C ASN A 193 -12.22 -10.93 -27.16
N MET A 194 -12.94 -10.82 -28.28
CA MET A 194 -12.44 -10.21 -29.51
C MET A 194 -12.22 -8.70 -29.37
N ASN A 195 -11.15 -8.20 -29.98
CA ASN A 195 -10.87 -6.77 -30.05
C ASN A 195 -11.64 -6.13 -31.22
N TRP A 196 -12.81 -5.54 -30.93
CA TRP A 196 -13.70 -4.93 -31.92
C TRP A 196 -13.25 -3.56 -32.46
N SER A 197 -12.07 -3.08 -32.07
CA SER A 197 -11.55 -1.75 -32.44
C SER A 197 -11.44 -1.53 -33.95
N ILE A 198 -11.11 -2.56 -34.72
CA ILE A 198 -10.98 -2.46 -36.19
C ILE A 198 -12.33 -2.19 -36.88
N ALA A 199 -13.42 -2.79 -36.39
CA ALA A 199 -14.76 -2.57 -36.91
C ALA A 199 -15.23 -1.13 -36.61
N MET A 200 -14.93 -0.63 -35.41
CA MET A 200 -15.21 0.75 -35.02
C MET A 200 -14.43 1.76 -35.88
N LEU A 201 -13.14 1.50 -36.14
CA LEU A 201 -12.31 2.32 -37.01
C LEU A 201 -12.88 2.37 -38.44
N GLY A 202 -13.24 1.21 -39.00
CA GLY A 202 -13.80 1.09 -40.34
C GLY A 202 -15.10 1.88 -40.50
N GLY A 203 -16.02 1.76 -39.53
CA GLY A 203 -17.28 2.51 -39.52
C GLY A 203 -17.07 4.03 -39.50
N GLU A 204 -16.20 4.54 -38.61
CA GLU A 204 -15.89 5.97 -38.53
C GLU A 204 -15.23 6.49 -39.82
N LEU A 205 -14.32 5.71 -40.41
CA LEU A 205 -13.65 6.09 -41.65
C LEU A 205 -14.67 6.22 -42.81
N ILE A 206 -15.61 5.28 -42.91
CA ILE A 206 -16.68 5.31 -43.91
C ILE A 206 -17.56 6.56 -43.71
N ILE A 207 -17.96 6.85 -42.47
CA ILE A 207 -18.78 8.03 -42.15
C ILE A 207 -18.05 9.32 -42.51
N ARG A 208 -16.76 9.44 -42.18
CA ARG A 208 -15.96 10.63 -42.51
C ARG A 208 -15.72 10.79 -43.99
N LEU A 209 -15.45 9.69 -44.70
CA LEU A 209 -15.32 9.70 -46.16
C LEU A 209 -16.63 10.13 -46.82
N ALA A 210 -17.76 9.59 -46.37
CA ALA A 210 -19.09 9.99 -46.84
C ALA A 210 -19.36 11.48 -46.56
N TRP A 211 -19.06 11.97 -45.36
CA TRP A 211 -19.21 13.39 -45.04
C TRP A 211 -18.31 14.29 -45.90
N TYR A 212 -17.06 13.87 -46.13
CA TYR A 212 -16.12 14.61 -46.97
C TYR A 212 -16.55 14.64 -48.44
N THR A 213 -17.03 13.53 -48.99
CA THR A 213 -17.48 13.47 -50.38
C THR A 213 -18.80 14.23 -50.61
N VAL A 214 -19.71 14.23 -49.64
CA VAL A 214 -21.01 14.91 -49.75
C VAL A 214 -20.91 16.40 -49.45
N HIS A 215 -20.13 16.81 -48.44
CA HIS A 215 -20.13 18.20 -47.97
C HIS A 215 -18.72 18.79 -47.86
N GLY A 216 -17.78 18.07 -47.24
CA GLY A 216 -16.45 18.59 -46.92
C GLY A 216 -15.69 19.13 -48.14
N ARG A 217 -15.72 18.42 -49.27
CA ARG A 217 -15.02 18.81 -50.51
C ARG A 217 -15.56 20.08 -51.16
N HIS A 218 -16.80 20.46 -50.86
CA HIS A 218 -17.45 21.63 -51.45
C HIS A 218 -17.26 22.89 -50.59
N VAL A 219 -17.01 22.72 -49.29
CA VAL A 219 -16.90 23.83 -48.32
C VAL A 219 -15.45 24.08 -47.89
N TYR A 220 -14.57 23.09 -48.00
CA TYR A 220 -13.19 23.20 -47.58
C TYR A 220 -12.39 24.12 -48.52
N SER A 221 -12.06 25.31 -48.02
CA SER A 221 -11.05 26.19 -48.63
C SER A 221 -9.69 25.85 -48.01
N GLY A 222 -8.72 25.47 -48.85
CA GLY A 222 -7.36 25.15 -48.40
C GLY A 222 -6.65 26.34 -47.75
N PRO A 223 -5.56 26.09 -47.01
CA PRO A 223 -4.77 27.15 -46.42
C PRO A 223 -4.15 28.03 -47.52
N ILE A 224 -4.31 29.35 -47.40
CA ILE A 224 -3.74 30.34 -48.32
C ILE A 224 -2.21 30.26 -48.18
N ILE A 225 -1.51 29.91 -49.26
CA ILE A 225 -0.06 29.82 -49.30
C ILE A 225 0.49 31.24 -49.46
N GLU A 226 1.16 31.76 -48.43
CA GLU A 226 1.81 33.07 -48.49
C GLU A 226 3.07 32.99 -49.36
N ILE A 227 3.13 33.80 -50.43
CA ILE A 227 4.37 34.07 -51.16
C ILE A 227 4.87 35.40 -50.62
N ASP A 228 5.96 35.40 -49.85
CA ASP A 228 6.58 36.64 -49.37
C ASP A 228 7.08 37.44 -50.58
N VAL A 229 6.40 38.54 -50.92
CA VAL A 229 6.89 39.53 -51.87
C VAL A 229 7.89 40.41 -51.13
N PRO A 230 9.17 40.46 -51.51
CA PRO A 230 10.15 41.27 -50.81
C PRO A 230 9.82 42.77 -51.02
N GLY A 231 9.36 43.46 -49.99
CA GLY A 231 9.27 44.93 -50.00
C GLY A 231 8.09 45.59 -49.30
N GLU A 232 7.07 44.85 -48.82
CA GLU A 232 5.83 45.51 -48.34
C GLU A 232 5.45 45.15 -46.89
N ASP A 233 5.31 46.21 -46.08
CA ASP A 233 4.70 46.32 -44.76
C ASP A 233 5.43 45.72 -43.53
N SER A 234 6.53 46.36 -43.10
CA SER A 234 6.89 46.38 -41.67
C SER A 234 6.40 47.69 -41.04
N VAL A 235 5.36 47.61 -40.22
CA VAL A 235 4.97 48.74 -39.36
C VAL A 235 6.02 48.80 -38.23
N PRO A 236 6.72 49.92 -38.01
CA PRO A 236 7.73 49.99 -36.95
C PRO A 236 7.07 49.86 -35.58
N ALA A 237 7.49 48.85 -34.81
CA ALA A 237 7.01 48.61 -33.44
C ALA A 237 7.22 49.85 -32.56
N ILE A 238 6.22 50.19 -31.74
CA ILE A 238 6.24 51.36 -30.84
C ILE A 238 6.38 50.85 -29.40
N ASN A 239 7.47 51.20 -28.74
CA ASN A 239 7.70 50.88 -27.33
C ASN A 239 7.00 51.92 -26.43
N CYS A 240 6.02 51.51 -25.64
CA CYS A 240 5.27 52.44 -24.79
C CYS A 240 6.08 52.88 -23.56
N ASP A 241 6.15 54.19 -23.29
CA ASP A 241 6.88 54.79 -22.16
C ASP A 241 6.02 55.00 -20.89
N LEU A 242 4.77 54.51 -20.88
CA LEU A 242 3.85 54.50 -19.71
C LEU A 242 3.51 55.86 -19.06
N THR A 243 3.80 56.99 -19.71
CA THR A 243 3.53 58.34 -19.21
C THR A 243 2.03 58.71 -19.27
N GLN A 244 1.43 59.11 -18.14
CA GLN A 244 0.01 59.49 -18.06
C GLN A 244 -0.17 61.00 -18.36
N PRO A 245 -1.26 61.43 -19.05
CA PRO A 245 -2.43 60.66 -19.49
C PRO A 245 -2.28 59.89 -20.82
N SER A 246 -1.24 60.15 -21.62
CA SER A 246 -0.96 59.50 -22.91
C SER A 246 0.53 59.35 -23.16
N CYS A 247 0.95 58.23 -23.75
CA CYS A 247 2.37 57.91 -23.97
C CYS A 247 3.07 58.99 -24.82
N ASN A 248 4.27 59.43 -24.41
CA ASN A 248 5.01 60.47 -25.15
C ASN A 248 5.45 59.97 -26.53
N GLN A 249 5.73 58.67 -26.70
CA GLN A 249 6.07 58.13 -28.02
C GLN A 249 4.89 58.20 -29.00
N CYS A 250 3.67 58.00 -28.50
CA CYS A 250 2.42 58.08 -29.24
C CYS A 250 2.14 59.55 -29.61
N THR A 251 2.35 60.45 -28.65
CA THR A 251 2.18 61.90 -28.79
C THR A 251 3.16 62.48 -29.81
N ARG A 252 4.45 62.11 -29.72
CA ARG A 252 5.49 62.56 -30.68
C ARG A 252 5.24 62.08 -32.11
N ARG A 253 4.58 60.93 -32.28
CA ARG A 253 4.26 60.36 -33.60
C ARG A 253 2.86 60.73 -34.09
N ASN A 254 2.15 61.62 -33.39
CA ASN A 254 0.80 62.05 -33.73
C ASN A 254 -0.21 60.87 -33.85
N LEU A 255 0.00 59.83 -33.03
CA LEU A 255 -0.86 58.65 -32.98
C LEU A 255 -1.75 58.71 -31.73
N GLN A 256 -3.04 58.39 -31.90
CA GLN A 256 -4.01 58.41 -30.81
C GLN A 256 -3.70 57.29 -29.81
N CYS A 257 -3.27 57.66 -28.60
CA CYS A 257 -2.95 56.69 -27.56
C CYS A 257 -4.24 56.07 -26.99
N PRO A 258 -4.38 54.73 -26.95
CA PRO A 258 -5.59 54.08 -26.42
C PRO A 258 -5.75 54.19 -24.90
N GLY A 259 -4.78 54.80 -24.20
CA GLY A 259 -4.81 55.02 -22.74
C GLY A 259 -4.32 53.82 -21.92
N TYR A 260 -4.19 54.04 -20.60
CA TYR A 260 -3.76 53.04 -19.62
C TYR A 260 -4.98 52.48 -18.88
N GLU A 261 -5.01 51.17 -18.65
CA GLU A 261 -6.12 50.49 -17.95
C GLU A 261 -6.17 50.94 -16.48
N LYS A 262 -7.26 51.59 -16.05
CA LYS A 262 -7.50 51.88 -14.62
C LYS A 262 -8.02 50.62 -13.93
N ARG A 263 -7.12 49.85 -13.33
CA ARG A 263 -7.47 48.72 -12.45
C ARG A 263 -7.85 49.25 -11.05
N TRP A 264 -9.16 49.38 -10.80
CA TRP A 264 -9.89 49.63 -9.52
C TRP A 264 -9.37 50.70 -8.53
N LYS A 265 -10.23 51.69 -8.18
CA LYS A 265 -10.03 52.60 -7.04
C LYS A 265 -10.67 52.02 -5.77
N PHE A 266 -9.91 51.96 -4.67
CA PHE A 266 -10.44 51.63 -3.35
C PHE A 266 -11.28 52.80 -2.79
N LEU A 267 -12.48 52.52 -2.30
CA LEU A 267 -13.27 53.44 -1.48
C LEU A 267 -12.85 53.22 -0.01
N HIS A 268 -12.37 54.27 0.65
CA HIS A 268 -12.05 54.22 2.07
C HIS A 268 -13.37 54.30 2.86
N GLN A 269 -13.75 53.22 3.57
CA GLN A 269 -14.82 53.27 4.56
C GLN A 269 -14.22 53.87 5.84
N THR A 270 -14.72 55.02 6.29
CA THR A 270 -14.17 55.77 7.42
C THR A 270 -14.46 55.04 8.72
N THR A 271 -13.40 54.67 9.44
CA THR A 271 -13.43 54.10 10.79
C THR A 271 -13.82 55.19 11.80
N GLY A 272 -15.11 55.53 11.87
CA GLY A 272 -15.66 56.50 12.82
C GLY A 272 -16.05 55.92 14.19
N SER A 273 -15.84 54.62 14.44
CA SER A 273 -16.36 54.00 15.67
C SER A 273 -15.54 52.80 16.16
N ILE A 274 -14.21 52.91 16.19
CA ILE A 274 -13.38 52.05 17.06
C ILE A 274 -12.33 52.93 17.73
N GLN A 275 -12.79 53.79 18.62
CA GLN A 275 -11.94 54.44 19.61
C GLN A 275 -12.24 53.77 20.96
N LYS A 276 -11.47 52.73 21.27
CA LYS A 276 -11.02 52.29 22.61
C LYS A 276 -10.52 50.85 22.50
N ASP A 277 -9.20 50.73 22.38
CA ASP A 277 -8.38 49.94 23.31
C ASP A 277 -7.00 49.70 22.69
N GLN A 278 -6.19 50.76 22.70
CA GLN A 278 -4.74 50.58 22.73
C GLN A 278 -4.36 50.20 24.15
N ARG A 279 -4.22 48.89 24.41
CA ARG A 279 -3.29 48.41 25.44
C ARG A 279 -2.82 46.99 25.12
N ASN A 280 -1.55 46.93 24.73
CA ASN A 280 -0.59 45.91 25.15
C ASN A 280 -0.64 44.50 24.52
N THR A 281 -0.29 44.34 23.24
CA THR A 281 0.09 43.02 22.66
C THR A 281 1.15 43.13 21.55
N GLY A 282 2.34 43.66 21.88
CA GLY A 282 3.44 43.82 20.91
C GLY A 282 4.40 42.64 20.76
N VAL A 283 4.31 41.61 21.61
CA VAL A 283 5.40 40.61 21.72
C VAL A 283 5.05 39.20 21.20
N GLN A 284 3.77 38.87 21.01
CA GLN A 284 3.36 37.50 20.59
C GLN A 284 3.18 37.31 19.07
N SER A 285 3.07 38.37 18.27
CA SER A 285 2.76 38.22 16.83
C SER A 285 3.98 37.87 15.96
N GLN A 286 5.20 38.20 16.39
CA GLN A 286 6.43 37.90 15.63
C GLN A 286 6.76 36.41 15.73
N THR A 287 6.69 35.83 16.93
CA THR A 287 6.99 34.42 17.22
C THR A 287 6.08 33.45 16.47
N VAL A 288 4.79 33.79 16.29
CA VAL A 288 3.83 32.97 15.53
C VAL A 288 4.12 33.04 14.03
N LYS A 289 4.50 34.20 13.49
CA LYS A 289 4.87 34.36 12.08
C LYS A 289 6.17 33.63 11.76
N ASP A 290 7.15 33.71 12.64
CA ASP A 290 8.43 33.02 12.47
C ASP A 290 8.27 31.51 12.62
N ALA A 291 7.41 31.04 13.54
CA ALA A 291 7.04 29.63 13.65
C ALA A 291 6.26 29.12 12.43
N LEU A 292 5.36 29.92 11.86
CA LEU A 292 4.63 29.59 10.63
C LEU A 292 5.54 29.59 9.39
N LEU A 293 6.50 30.52 9.31
CA LEU A 293 7.50 30.57 8.24
C LEU A 293 8.51 29.42 8.34
N ALA A 294 8.91 29.03 9.56
CA ALA A 294 9.74 27.85 9.81
C ALA A 294 8.99 26.56 9.43
N ARG A 295 7.71 26.44 9.80
CA ARG A 295 6.85 25.31 9.43
C ARG A 295 6.60 25.25 7.93
N ALA A 296 6.37 26.39 7.29
CA ALA A 296 6.25 26.46 5.85
C ALA A 296 7.55 26.01 5.17
N ARG A 297 8.75 26.38 5.66
CA ARG A 297 10.04 25.97 5.07
C ARG A 297 10.31 24.46 5.19
N GLN A 298 9.64 23.75 6.10
CA GLN A 298 9.82 22.32 6.34
C GLN A 298 8.83 21.42 5.57
N THR A 299 7.70 21.94 5.13
CA THR A 299 6.69 21.18 4.35
C THR A 299 7.08 21.09 2.88
N SER A 300 6.89 19.93 2.25
CA SER A 300 7.18 19.74 0.82
C SER A 300 6.28 20.64 -0.05
N ILE A 301 6.71 20.88 -1.30
CA ILE A 301 5.91 21.64 -2.28
C ILE A 301 4.54 20.98 -2.47
N ASP A 302 4.48 19.65 -2.47
CA ASP A 302 3.25 18.88 -2.63
C ASP A 302 2.25 19.14 -1.48
N GLU A 303 2.74 19.22 -0.25
CA GLU A 303 1.95 19.49 0.96
C GLU A 303 1.39 20.92 1.00
N ARG A 304 2.02 21.85 0.27
CA ARG A 304 1.56 23.25 0.13
C ARG A 304 0.54 23.45 -1.00
N VAL A 305 0.54 22.59 -2.02
CA VAL A 305 -0.28 22.74 -3.23
C VAL A 305 -1.57 21.92 -3.14
N GLU A 306 -1.51 20.70 -2.61
CA GLU A 306 -2.65 19.80 -2.41
C GLU A 306 -2.38 18.91 -1.17
N PRO A 307 -2.70 19.37 0.05
CA PRO A 307 -2.32 18.67 1.28
C PRO A 307 -2.90 17.25 1.38
N ASN A 308 -3.98 16.95 0.64
CA ASN A 308 -4.61 15.64 0.62
C ASN A 308 -3.85 14.62 -0.23
N LEU A 309 -3.13 15.06 -1.27
CA LEU A 309 -2.47 14.13 -2.20
C LEU A 309 -1.19 13.54 -1.58
N ALA A 310 -0.39 14.37 -0.90
CA ALA A 310 0.79 13.89 -0.18
C ALA A 310 0.41 12.94 0.97
N ALA A 311 -0.67 13.27 1.70
CA ALA A 311 -1.19 12.41 2.76
C ALA A 311 -1.73 11.07 2.21
N ALA A 312 -2.44 11.09 1.09
CA ALA A 312 -2.94 9.88 0.42
C ALA A 312 -1.81 9.01 -0.17
N ALA A 313 -0.79 9.64 -0.77
CA ALA A 313 0.38 8.96 -1.29
C ALA A 313 1.18 8.29 -0.15
N LEU A 314 1.37 8.99 0.97
CA LEU A 314 2.03 8.44 2.14
C LEU A 314 1.24 7.29 2.76
N ASP A 315 -0.09 7.40 2.83
CA ASP A 315 -0.96 6.33 3.33
C ASP A 315 -0.85 5.07 2.47
N LEU A 316 -0.87 5.21 1.14
CA LEU A 316 -0.70 4.10 0.21
C LEU A 316 0.69 3.45 0.33
N GLN A 317 1.75 4.27 0.38
CA GLN A 317 3.12 3.77 0.56
C GLN A 317 3.27 3.01 1.89
N GLN A 318 2.70 3.52 2.97
CA GLN A 318 2.76 2.87 4.28
C GLN A 318 2.06 1.51 4.28
N LYS A 319 0.91 1.39 3.61
CA LYS A 319 0.21 0.11 3.44
C LYS A 319 1.02 -0.88 2.62
N GLU A 320 1.68 -0.46 1.54
CA GLU A 320 2.54 -1.35 0.74
C GLU A 320 3.81 -1.79 1.49
N VAL A 321 4.38 -0.89 2.30
CA VAL A 321 5.49 -1.24 3.19
C VAL A 321 5.04 -2.25 4.25
N PHE A 322 3.82 -2.10 4.79
CA PHE A 322 3.25 -3.09 5.69
C PHE A 322 3.05 -4.46 5.01
N CYS A 323 2.52 -4.49 3.78
CA CYS A 323 2.42 -5.73 3.00
C CYS A 323 3.81 -6.37 2.79
N THR A 324 4.83 -5.54 2.52
CA THR A 324 6.21 -6.01 2.39
C THR A 324 6.70 -6.59 3.71
N PHE A 325 6.46 -5.92 4.84
CA PHE A 325 6.80 -6.41 6.18
C PHE A 325 6.18 -7.79 6.44
N LEU A 326 4.89 -7.98 6.16
CA LEU A 326 4.24 -9.27 6.36
C LEU A 326 4.89 -10.38 5.52
N LEU A 327 5.18 -10.11 4.25
CA LEU A 327 5.76 -11.09 3.35
C LEU A 327 7.23 -11.38 3.68
N THR A 328 7.95 -10.45 4.32
CA THR A 328 9.35 -10.66 4.73
C THR A 328 9.48 -11.26 6.12
N SER A 329 8.64 -10.85 7.07
CA SER A 329 8.77 -11.22 8.48
C SER A 329 7.87 -12.38 8.89
N PHE A 330 6.84 -12.69 8.09
CA PHE A 330 5.89 -13.79 8.29
C PHE A 330 5.61 -14.58 7.00
N PRO A 331 6.63 -14.95 6.20
CA PRO A 331 6.42 -15.58 4.90
C PRO A 331 5.65 -16.91 5.01
N ALA A 332 6.04 -17.81 5.92
CA ALA A 332 5.40 -19.11 6.07
C ALA A 332 4.03 -19.01 6.77
N GLN A 333 3.88 -18.15 7.78
CA GLN A 333 2.59 -17.91 8.41
C GLN A 333 1.58 -17.33 7.43
N PHE A 334 1.99 -16.35 6.62
CA PHE A 334 1.11 -15.76 5.61
C PHE A 334 0.79 -16.75 4.50
N ALA A 335 1.76 -17.50 3.99
CA ALA A 335 1.53 -18.51 2.96
C ALA A 335 0.62 -19.65 3.44
N SER A 336 0.80 -20.10 4.68
CA SER A 336 0.04 -21.22 5.26
C SER A 336 -1.40 -20.86 5.61
N CYS A 337 -1.73 -19.59 5.89
CA CYS A 337 -3.07 -19.17 6.31
C CYS A 337 -3.77 -18.20 5.34
N GLY A 338 -3.04 -17.42 4.55
CA GLY A 338 -3.56 -16.28 3.81
C GLY A 338 -4.63 -16.62 2.76
N LYS A 339 -4.53 -17.80 2.13
CA LYS A 339 -5.55 -18.30 1.18
C LYS A 339 -6.64 -19.16 1.83
N ARG A 340 -6.44 -19.59 3.09
CA ARG A 340 -7.41 -20.40 3.87
C ARG A 340 -8.45 -19.54 4.59
N VAL A 341 -8.20 -18.24 4.73
CA VAL A 341 -9.16 -17.26 5.27
C VAL A 341 -9.93 -16.54 4.16
N GLU A 342 -11.07 -15.94 4.52
CA GLU A 342 -11.86 -15.11 3.60
C GLU A 342 -11.19 -13.77 3.31
N VAL A 343 -10.62 -13.14 4.35
CA VAL A 343 -9.97 -11.83 4.27
C VAL A 343 -8.61 -11.91 4.95
N ASN A 344 -7.52 -11.91 4.19
CA ASN A 344 -6.18 -11.84 4.75
C ASN A 344 -5.74 -10.39 5.04
N TRP A 345 -4.61 -10.22 5.72
CA TRP A 345 -4.09 -8.90 6.08
C TRP A 345 -3.74 -7.99 4.89
N ILE A 346 -3.27 -8.54 3.78
CA ILE A 346 -2.93 -7.76 2.58
C ILE A 346 -4.22 -7.22 1.95
N ASP A 347 -5.22 -8.09 1.77
CA ASP A 347 -6.53 -7.72 1.27
C ASP A 347 -7.20 -6.69 2.19
N TYR A 348 -7.08 -6.87 3.51
CA TYR A 348 -7.61 -5.93 4.48
C TYR A 348 -6.91 -4.56 4.41
N ALA A 349 -5.57 -4.52 4.37
CA ALA A 349 -4.81 -3.28 4.33
C ALA A 349 -5.05 -2.47 3.04
N ARG A 350 -5.27 -3.16 1.91
CA ARG A 350 -5.53 -2.54 0.60
C ARG A 350 -6.99 -2.13 0.38
N ARG A 351 -7.93 -2.54 1.24
CA ARG A 351 -9.34 -2.12 1.12
C ARG A 351 -9.49 -0.60 1.30
N PRO A 352 -10.22 0.09 0.41
CA PRO A 352 -10.56 1.50 0.57
C PRO A 352 -11.65 1.64 1.64
N LEU A 353 -11.25 1.71 2.91
CA LEU A 353 -12.15 1.99 4.03
C LEU A 353 -12.39 3.50 4.11
N LEU A 354 -13.66 3.91 3.99
CA LEU A 354 -14.10 5.32 4.07
C LEU A 354 -13.73 5.98 5.41
N THR A 355 -13.67 5.21 6.50
CA THR A 355 -13.31 5.68 7.84
C THR A 355 -12.50 4.62 8.58
N VAL A 356 -11.17 4.82 8.70
CA VAL A 356 -10.30 3.96 9.51
C VAL A 356 -10.02 4.63 10.85
N PRO A 357 -10.14 3.92 12.00
CA PRO A 357 -9.78 4.47 13.30
C PRO A 357 -8.34 4.94 13.34
N GLN A 358 -8.09 6.08 14.00
CA GLN A 358 -6.75 6.66 14.08
C GLN A 358 -5.74 5.72 14.75
N SER A 359 -6.18 4.89 15.71
CA SER A 359 -5.32 3.88 16.35
C SER A 359 -4.68 2.95 15.32
N LEU A 360 -5.48 2.46 14.36
CA LEU A 360 -5.05 1.51 13.35
C LEU A 360 -4.14 2.19 12.31
N VAL A 361 -4.48 3.41 11.89
CA VAL A 361 -3.64 4.19 10.97
C VAL A 361 -2.27 4.42 11.60
N TRP A 362 -2.19 4.92 12.83
CA TRP A 362 -0.90 5.16 13.48
C TRP A 362 -0.12 3.88 13.77
N ALA A 363 -0.80 2.75 14.04
CA ALA A 363 -0.16 1.46 14.21
C ALA A 363 0.51 0.97 12.90
N TYR A 364 -0.18 1.07 11.76
CA TYR A 364 0.42 0.81 10.44
C TYR A 364 1.65 1.68 10.20
N ARG A 365 1.54 2.99 10.46
CA ARG A 365 2.66 3.93 10.28
C ARG A 365 3.86 3.59 11.15
N ALA A 366 3.62 3.31 12.43
CA ALA A 366 4.67 2.97 13.37
C ALA A 366 5.41 1.70 12.93
N LEU A 367 4.67 0.63 12.63
CA LEU A 367 5.23 -0.66 12.22
C LEU A 367 5.99 -0.57 10.89
N ALA A 368 5.40 0.05 9.87
CA ALA A 368 6.04 0.24 8.57
C ALA A 368 7.33 1.08 8.69
N THR A 369 7.30 2.13 9.52
CA THR A 369 8.46 3.03 9.69
C THR A 369 9.58 2.36 10.48
N VAL A 370 9.27 1.59 11.54
CA VAL A 370 10.31 0.86 12.29
C VAL A 370 10.92 -0.24 11.43
N PHE A 371 10.12 -0.96 10.63
CA PHE A 371 10.59 -1.98 9.73
C PHE A 371 11.61 -1.43 8.72
N ILE A 372 11.26 -0.35 8.01
CA ILE A 372 12.21 0.33 7.10
C ILE A 372 13.42 0.85 7.86
N GLY A 373 13.21 1.49 9.02
CA GLY A 373 14.29 2.03 9.84
C GLY A 373 15.31 0.97 10.24
N ARG A 374 14.85 -0.22 10.64
CA ARG A 374 15.71 -1.35 10.98
C ARG A 374 16.38 -1.96 9.74
N LYS A 375 15.61 -2.20 8.67
CA LYS A 375 16.11 -2.77 7.42
C LYS A 375 17.25 -1.94 6.80
N TYR A 376 17.11 -0.62 6.78
CA TYR A 376 18.11 0.30 6.23
C TYR A 376 19.05 0.93 7.27
N ARG A 377 18.98 0.46 8.53
CA ARG A 377 19.81 0.97 9.66
C ARG A 377 19.71 2.49 9.87
N ASP A 378 18.53 3.06 9.64
CA ASP A 378 18.24 4.49 9.81
C ASP A 378 17.59 4.77 11.17
N MET A 379 18.41 5.25 12.12
CA MET A 379 17.98 5.56 13.48
C MET A 379 17.00 6.74 13.58
N ASN A 380 16.97 7.64 12.59
CA ASN A 380 15.99 8.73 12.57
C ASN A 380 14.59 8.18 12.33
N LYS A 381 14.46 7.18 11.43
CA LYS A 381 13.20 6.49 11.19
C LYS A 381 12.76 5.68 12.41
N VAL A 382 13.69 4.97 13.07
CA VAL A 382 13.39 4.26 14.32
C VAL A 382 12.93 5.21 15.43
N THR A 383 13.54 6.39 15.55
CA THR A 383 13.12 7.39 16.56
C THR A 383 11.73 7.96 16.21
N CYS A 384 11.50 8.27 14.94
CA CYS A 384 10.21 8.75 14.46
C CYS A 384 9.10 7.70 14.66
N SER A 385 9.41 6.42 14.42
CA SER A 385 8.45 5.32 14.62
C SER A 385 8.01 5.19 16.07
N ARG A 386 8.90 5.45 17.05
CA ARG A 386 8.55 5.45 18.49
C ARG A 386 7.55 6.55 18.85
N HIS A 387 7.68 7.73 18.24
CA HIS A 387 6.69 8.79 18.41
C HIS A 387 5.33 8.40 17.80
N MET A 388 5.34 7.74 16.64
CA MET A 388 4.11 7.23 16.02
C MET A 388 3.47 6.11 16.85
N TYR A 389 4.27 5.19 17.37
CA TYR A 389 3.86 4.13 18.28
C TYR A 389 3.17 4.69 19.53
N SER A 390 3.79 5.70 20.17
CA SER A 390 3.22 6.36 21.35
C SER A 390 1.86 7.01 21.04
N ARG A 391 1.70 7.59 19.84
CA ARG A 391 0.40 8.12 19.41
C ARG A 391 -0.63 7.01 19.17
N ALA A 392 -0.24 5.93 18.50
CA ALA A 392 -1.11 4.77 18.25
C ALA A 392 -1.62 4.18 19.58
N LEU A 393 -0.73 4.03 20.56
CA LEU A 393 -1.07 3.54 21.90
C LEU A 393 -2.07 4.45 22.62
N ASN A 394 -1.89 5.77 22.56
CA ASN A 394 -2.82 6.73 23.16
C ASN A 394 -4.21 6.67 22.49
N TYR A 395 -4.27 6.56 21.16
CA TYR A 395 -5.54 6.39 20.46
C TYR A 395 -6.20 5.06 20.81
N LEU A 396 -5.44 3.96 20.84
CA LEU A 396 -5.97 2.64 21.19
C LEU A 396 -6.48 2.63 22.64
N ALA A 397 -5.76 3.25 23.57
CA ALA A 397 -6.21 3.40 24.96
C ALA A 397 -7.54 4.17 25.05
N GLY A 398 -7.73 5.20 24.22
CA GLY A 398 -9.02 5.90 24.10
C GLY A 398 -10.13 5.02 23.54
N VAL A 399 -9.83 4.21 22.52
CA VAL A 399 -10.78 3.28 21.88
C VAL A 399 -11.24 2.18 22.84
N VAL A 400 -10.29 1.56 23.56
CA VAL A 400 -10.55 0.43 24.47
C VAL A 400 -11.32 0.86 25.74
N ARG A 401 -11.20 2.13 26.15
CA ARG A 401 -12.01 2.67 27.27
C ARG A 401 -13.50 2.70 26.97
N HIS A 402 -13.88 2.76 25.69
CA HIS A 402 -15.28 2.85 25.30
C HIS A 402 -15.82 1.45 24.97
N PRO A 403 -16.82 0.92 25.69
CA PRO A 403 -17.25 -0.48 25.58
C PRO A 403 -17.72 -0.85 24.17
N LYS A 404 -18.34 0.09 23.44
CA LYS A 404 -18.77 -0.12 22.05
C LYS A 404 -17.61 -0.29 21.05
N PHE A 405 -16.47 0.36 21.29
CA PHE A 405 -15.36 0.37 20.34
C PHE A 405 -14.22 -0.58 20.75
N ALA A 406 -14.18 -0.99 22.01
CA ALA A 406 -13.20 -1.95 22.52
C ALA A 406 -13.26 -3.32 21.81
N SER A 407 -14.45 -3.73 21.37
CA SER A 407 -14.69 -5.02 20.72
C SER A 407 -14.56 -5.01 19.19
N THR A 408 -14.22 -3.87 18.56
CA THR A 408 -14.17 -3.79 17.09
C THR A 408 -12.92 -4.43 16.51
N GLU A 409 -13.00 -4.98 15.29
CA GLU A 409 -11.87 -5.62 14.58
C GLU A 409 -10.66 -4.69 14.50
N GLU A 410 -10.87 -3.39 14.28
CA GLU A 410 -9.80 -2.40 14.17
C GLU A 410 -9.05 -2.18 15.48
N ALA A 411 -9.73 -2.27 16.63
CA ALA A 411 -9.08 -2.16 17.94
C ALA A 411 -8.13 -3.34 18.15
N LEU A 412 -8.60 -4.57 17.89
CA LEU A 412 -7.76 -5.77 18.00
C LEU A 412 -6.64 -5.79 16.96
N ALA A 413 -6.91 -5.37 15.71
CA ALA A 413 -5.91 -5.22 14.67
C ALA A 413 -4.83 -4.22 15.09
N SER A 414 -5.22 -3.07 15.67
CA SER A 414 -4.27 -2.09 16.21
C SER A 414 -3.40 -2.73 17.29
N GLY A 415 -3.98 -3.49 18.21
CA GLY A 415 -3.25 -4.22 19.25
C GLY A 415 -2.21 -5.19 18.66
N ILE A 416 -2.62 -6.02 17.70
CA ILE A 416 -1.72 -6.98 17.02
C ILE A 416 -0.55 -6.27 16.34
N LEU A 417 -0.79 -5.17 15.62
CA LEU A 417 0.26 -4.39 14.98
C LEU A 417 1.23 -3.74 15.99
N LEU A 418 0.74 -3.33 17.16
CA LEU A 418 1.59 -2.79 18.24
C LEU A 418 2.41 -3.89 18.92
N THR A 419 1.87 -5.10 19.07
CA THR A 419 2.66 -6.26 19.51
C THR A 419 3.79 -6.56 18.53
N MET A 420 3.49 -6.58 17.22
CA MET A 420 4.50 -6.77 16.18
C MET A 420 5.53 -5.64 16.18
N TYR A 421 5.11 -4.39 16.44
CA TYR A 421 6.03 -3.26 16.56
C TYR A 421 7.06 -3.49 17.67
N GLU A 422 6.61 -3.94 18.86
CA GLU A 422 7.51 -4.22 19.98
C GLU A 422 8.51 -5.34 19.68
N MET A 423 8.07 -6.38 18.95
CA MET A 423 8.95 -7.45 18.47
C MET A 423 10.04 -6.92 17.52
N VAL A 424 9.73 -5.92 16.69
CA VAL A 424 10.68 -5.35 15.71
C VAL A 424 11.58 -4.28 16.32
N ASP A 425 11.08 -3.42 17.22
CA ASP A 425 11.90 -2.38 17.86
C ASP A 425 12.84 -2.98 18.92
N GLY A 426 12.38 -3.95 19.71
CA GLY A 426 13.24 -4.75 20.59
C GLY A 426 14.02 -3.95 21.63
N ILE A 427 13.58 -2.73 22.02
CA ILE A 427 14.25 -1.94 23.08
C ILE A 427 14.23 -2.69 24.40
N THR A 428 13.11 -3.35 24.67
CA THR A 428 12.86 -4.13 25.87
C THR A 428 12.40 -5.50 25.40
N GLY A 429 13.26 -6.52 25.54
CA GLY A 429 13.08 -7.85 24.95
C GLY A 429 11.77 -8.57 25.34
N ALA A 430 11.09 -8.10 26.39
CA ALA A 430 9.86 -8.67 26.92
C ALA A 430 8.60 -7.79 26.72
N SER A 431 8.68 -6.59 26.13
CA SER A 431 7.50 -5.68 26.07
C SER A 431 6.37 -6.20 25.20
N TRP A 432 6.68 -6.99 24.17
CA TRP A 432 5.67 -7.64 23.35
C TRP A 432 4.81 -8.62 24.16
N LEU A 433 5.35 -9.26 25.22
CA LEU A 433 4.61 -10.14 26.12
C LEU A 433 3.51 -9.37 26.87
N THR A 434 3.78 -8.13 27.29
CA THR A 434 2.79 -7.28 27.96
C THR A 434 1.64 -6.92 27.01
N HIS A 435 1.94 -6.63 25.75
CA HIS A 435 0.90 -6.41 24.73
C HIS A 435 0.09 -7.67 24.47
N THR A 436 0.74 -8.83 24.34
CA THR A 436 0.07 -10.12 24.14
C THR A 436 -0.97 -10.42 25.22
N ARG A 437 -0.72 -10.06 26.49
CA ARG A 437 -1.72 -10.15 27.58
C ARG A 437 -2.93 -9.22 27.37
N GLY A 438 -2.69 -8.01 26.89
CA GLY A 438 -3.74 -7.09 26.47
C GLY A 438 -4.58 -7.67 25.33
N LEU A 439 -3.93 -8.27 24.33
CA LEU A 439 -4.62 -8.97 23.24
C LEU A 439 -5.48 -10.13 23.74
N ALA A 440 -4.95 -10.95 24.65
CA ALA A 440 -5.69 -12.06 25.25
C ALA A 440 -7.01 -11.55 25.87
N THR A 441 -6.92 -10.47 26.65
CA THR A 441 -8.09 -9.83 27.29
C THR A 441 -9.07 -9.31 26.23
N MET A 442 -8.59 -8.65 25.18
CA MET A 442 -9.44 -8.14 24.10
C MET A 442 -10.16 -9.26 23.35
N ILE A 443 -9.49 -10.39 23.10
CA ILE A 443 -10.09 -11.56 22.42
C ILE A 443 -11.16 -12.19 23.32
N GLN A 444 -10.90 -12.35 24.61
CA GLN A 444 -11.87 -12.89 25.56
C GLN A 444 -13.14 -12.02 25.66
N VAL A 445 -12.97 -10.69 25.79
CA VAL A 445 -14.10 -9.74 25.90
C VAL A 445 -14.97 -9.72 24.63
N ARG A 446 -14.37 -9.99 23.46
CA ARG A 446 -15.08 -10.07 22.18
C ARG A 446 -15.95 -11.31 22.05
N GLY A 447 -15.62 -12.39 22.77
CA GLY A 447 -16.26 -13.70 22.64
C GLY A 447 -15.86 -14.44 21.36
N THR A 448 -16.27 -15.70 21.25
CA THR A 448 -15.89 -16.62 20.16
C THR A 448 -16.61 -16.31 18.85
N GLU A 449 -17.89 -15.90 18.91
CA GLU A 449 -18.75 -15.70 17.74
C GLU A 449 -18.17 -14.76 16.68
N VAL A 450 -17.53 -13.66 17.11
CA VAL A 450 -16.94 -12.68 16.18
C VAL A 450 -15.66 -13.17 15.50
N HIS A 451 -15.13 -14.31 15.92
CA HIS A 451 -13.94 -14.94 15.34
C HIS A 451 -14.28 -16.13 14.42
N ARG A 452 -15.56 -16.39 14.15
CA ARG A 452 -16.01 -17.49 13.28
C ARG A 452 -15.65 -17.33 11.80
N ALA A 453 -15.69 -16.10 11.30
CA ALA A 453 -15.53 -15.81 9.87
C ALA A 453 -14.90 -14.42 9.64
N GLY A 454 -14.75 -14.02 8.39
CA GLY A 454 -14.27 -12.68 8.03
C GLY A 454 -12.85 -12.37 8.52
N PHE A 455 -12.64 -11.10 8.89
CA PHE A 455 -11.32 -10.63 9.34
C PHE A 455 -11.05 -11.00 10.80
N GLY A 456 -12.08 -11.10 11.66
CA GLY A 456 -11.97 -11.62 13.02
C GLY A 456 -11.26 -12.99 13.13
N LEU A 457 -11.55 -13.94 12.22
CA LEU A 457 -10.85 -15.23 12.15
C LEU A 457 -9.36 -15.04 11.82
N THR A 458 -9.04 -14.16 10.87
CA THR A 458 -7.66 -13.83 10.50
C THR A 458 -6.89 -13.23 11.67
N LEU A 459 -7.50 -12.33 12.44
CA LEU A 459 -6.88 -11.74 13.64
C LEU A 459 -6.51 -12.83 14.66
N LEU A 460 -7.43 -13.77 14.94
CA LEU A 460 -7.17 -14.88 15.85
C LEU A 460 -6.04 -15.79 15.34
N LYS A 461 -6.13 -16.27 14.08
CA LYS A 461 -5.08 -17.13 13.50
C LYS A 461 -3.70 -16.44 13.45
N SER A 462 -3.67 -15.10 13.35
CA SER A 462 -2.42 -14.33 13.31
C SER A 462 -1.70 -14.25 14.66
N CYS A 463 -2.44 -14.20 15.77
CA CYS A 463 -1.86 -13.97 17.11
C CYS A 463 -1.82 -15.20 18.03
N ARG A 464 -2.59 -16.26 17.73
CA ARG A 464 -2.76 -17.43 18.60
C ARG A 464 -1.46 -18.09 19.07
N SER A 465 -0.46 -18.22 18.21
CA SER A 465 0.84 -18.83 18.58
C SER A 465 1.61 -17.96 19.57
N PHE A 466 1.50 -16.63 19.47
CA PHE A 466 2.16 -15.72 20.42
C PHE A 466 1.47 -15.75 21.79
N LEU A 467 0.16 -15.98 21.85
CA LEU A 467 -0.59 -16.15 23.09
C LEU A 467 -0.15 -17.43 23.84
N VAL A 468 0.10 -18.52 23.11
CA VAL A 468 0.66 -19.76 23.69
C VAL A 468 2.10 -19.52 24.17
N ALA A 469 2.93 -18.86 23.37
CA ALA A 469 4.31 -18.54 23.74
C ALA A 469 4.37 -17.67 25.01
N ASP A 470 3.53 -16.64 25.13
CA ASP A 470 3.45 -15.77 26.32
C ASP A 470 3.06 -16.57 27.57
N ALA A 471 2.05 -17.42 27.47
CA ALA A 471 1.62 -18.28 28.57
C ALA A 471 2.74 -19.24 29.05
N LEU A 472 3.49 -19.84 28.11
CA LEU A 472 4.62 -20.72 28.44
C LEU A 472 5.77 -19.95 29.08
N ILE A 473 6.14 -18.79 28.54
CA ILE A 473 7.24 -17.96 29.05
C ILE A 473 6.96 -17.48 30.47
N ARG A 474 5.71 -17.17 30.78
CA ARG A 474 5.28 -16.68 32.10
C ARG A 474 4.93 -17.80 33.08
N GLY A 475 4.73 -19.02 32.59
CA GLY A 475 4.15 -20.09 33.41
C GLY A 475 2.73 -19.74 33.87
N GLU A 476 1.89 -19.24 32.96
CA GLU A 476 0.48 -18.92 33.22
C GLU A 476 -0.44 -19.79 32.33
N HIS A 477 -1.73 -19.87 32.68
CA HIS A 477 -2.72 -20.55 31.86
C HIS A 477 -2.93 -19.81 30.53
N CYS A 478 -3.03 -20.56 29.42
CA CYS A 478 -3.48 -20.02 28.14
C CYS A 478 -4.99 -20.24 27.99
N PHE A 479 -5.75 -19.16 27.87
CA PHE A 479 -7.21 -19.24 27.73
C PHE A 479 -7.67 -20.02 26.49
N LEU A 480 -6.84 -20.09 25.44
CA LEU A 480 -7.12 -20.90 24.24
C LEU A 480 -7.19 -22.40 24.55
N GLY A 481 -6.55 -22.84 25.63
CA GLY A 481 -6.58 -24.21 26.12
C GLY A 481 -7.75 -24.51 27.07
N GLU A 482 -8.61 -23.53 27.37
CA GLU A 482 -9.83 -23.75 28.17
C GLU A 482 -10.91 -24.46 27.34
N PRO A 483 -11.84 -25.23 27.98
CA PRO A 483 -12.84 -26.03 27.27
C PRO A 483 -13.64 -25.24 26.22
N LEU A 484 -14.12 -24.04 26.59
CA LEU A 484 -14.91 -23.17 25.71
C LEU A 484 -14.14 -22.80 24.43
N TRP A 485 -12.86 -22.45 24.55
CA TRP A 485 -12.05 -22.05 23.40
C TRP A 485 -11.53 -23.26 22.62
N ARG A 486 -11.26 -24.38 23.27
CA ARG A 486 -10.89 -25.65 22.60
C ARG A 486 -12.02 -26.14 21.70
N ASP A 487 -13.25 -26.17 22.21
CA ASP A 487 -14.42 -26.59 21.44
C ASP A 487 -14.64 -25.67 20.24
N PHE A 488 -14.50 -24.35 20.45
CA PHE A 488 -14.57 -23.37 19.37
C PHE A 488 -13.47 -23.56 18.31
N LEU A 489 -12.21 -23.78 18.71
CA LEU A 489 -11.12 -24.06 17.76
C LEU A 489 -11.34 -25.37 16.98
N GLY A 490 -11.93 -26.38 17.63
CA GLY A 490 -12.37 -27.62 16.98
C GLY A 490 -13.45 -27.36 15.93
N GLU A 491 -14.45 -26.54 16.27
CA GLU A 491 -15.50 -26.14 15.35
C GLU A 491 -14.95 -25.41 14.12
N LEU A 492 -13.96 -24.52 14.29
CA LEU A 492 -13.29 -23.84 13.18
C LEU A 492 -12.59 -24.83 12.23
N ALA A 493 -11.94 -25.86 12.78
CA ALA A 493 -11.31 -26.90 11.97
C ALA A 493 -12.37 -27.72 11.20
N ASP A 494 -13.52 -27.99 11.83
CA ASP A 494 -14.62 -28.70 11.17
C ASP A 494 -15.26 -27.87 10.06
N ILE A 495 -15.44 -26.57 10.26
CA ILE A 495 -15.91 -25.63 9.22
C ILE A 495 -14.94 -25.64 8.03
N GLU A 496 -13.63 -25.54 8.28
CA GLU A 496 -12.63 -25.56 7.21
C GLU A 496 -12.61 -26.89 6.45
N SER A 497 -12.81 -28.02 7.15
CA SER A 497 -12.86 -29.35 6.53
C SER A 497 -13.98 -29.53 5.52
N ARG A 498 -15.08 -28.77 5.66
CA ARG A 498 -16.23 -28.76 4.75
C ARG A 498 -16.16 -27.65 3.70
N GLY A 499 -15.22 -26.73 3.84
CA GLY A 499 -15.10 -25.54 3.00
C GLY A 499 -14.38 -25.80 1.66
N PRO A 500 -14.57 -24.91 0.66
CA PRO A 500 -13.90 -25.02 -0.64
C PRO A 500 -12.39 -24.73 -0.59
N LYS A 501 -11.91 -24.10 0.49
CA LYS A 501 -10.49 -23.74 0.73
C LYS A 501 -9.77 -24.74 1.63
N ARG A 502 -10.27 -25.98 1.72
CA ARG A 502 -9.73 -27.06 2.58
C ARG A 502 -8.25 -27.32 2.30
N SER A 503 -7.49 -27.55 3.37
CA SER A 503 -6.11 -28.02 3.36
C SER A 503 -5.95 -29.12 4.40
N GLU A 504 -5.64 -30.37 3.99
CA GLU A 504 -5.38 -31.45 4.96
C GLU A 504 -4.17 -31.13 5.83
N LEU A 505 -3.10 -30.62 5.21
CA LEU A 505 -1.92 -30.14 5.93
C LEU A 505 -2.31 -29.09 6.98
N GLY A 506 -3.11 -28.10 6.57
CA GLY A 506 -3.60 -27.05 7.44
C GLY A 506 -4.45 -27.56 8.61
N LEU A 507 -5.32 -28.55 8.36
CA LEU A 507 -6.18 -29.16 9.37
C LEU A 507 -5.39 -29.97 10.41
N ILE A 508 -4.37 -30.72 9.97
CA ILE A 508 -3.48 -31.46 10.90
C ILE A 508 -2.79 -30.48 11.85
N VAL A 509 -2.26 -29.37 11.32
CA VAL A 509 -1.58 -28.34 12.11
C VAL A 509 -2.57 -27.61 13.04
N ASP A 510 -3.77 -27.28 12.57
CA ASP A 510 -4.79 -26.64 13.43
C ASP A 510 -5.26 -27.55 14.56
N ARG A 511 -5.39 -28.86 14.32
CA ARG A 511 -5.70 -29.85 15.38
C ARG A 511 -4.56 -30.01 16.36
N ALA A 512 -3.31 -29.99 15.89
CA ALA A 512 -2.15 -30.04 16.77
C ALA A 512 -2.04 -28.76 17.64
N PHE A 513 -2.40 -27.60 17.08
CA PHE A 513 -2.46 -26.34 17.82
C PHE A 513 -3.44 -26.42 19.00
N ILE A 514 -4.60 -27.07 18.83
CA ILE A 514 -5.58 -27.24 19.91
C ILE A 514 -4.93 -27.96 21.10
N GLU A 515 -4.22 -29.07 20.87
CA GLU A 515 -3.54 -29.77 21.96
C GLU A 515 -2.41 -28.94 22.58
N ILE A 516 -1.61 -28.27 21.74
CA ILE A 516 -0.54 -27.40 22.19
C ILE A 516 -1.04 -26.23 23.05
N SER A 517 -2.22 -25.69 22.74
CA SER A 517 -2.80 -24.57 23.49
C SER A 517 -3.13 -24.92 24.95
N SER A 518 -3.26 -26.21 25.29
CA SER A 518 -3.49 -26.69 26.66
C SER A 518 -2.22 -27.01 27.43
N CYS A 519 -1.07 -27.17 26.74
CA CYS A 519 0.22 -27.41 27.39
C CYS A 519 0.56 -26.40 28.51
N PRO A 520 0.34 -25.08 28.35
CA PRO A 520 0.62 -24.11 29.41
C PRO A 520 -0.22 -24.38 30.66
N GLY A 521 -1.51 -24.70 30.49
CA GLY A 521 -2.39 -25.01 31.62
C GLY A 521 -1.97 -26.28 32.36
N TRP A 522 -1.57 -27.33 31.63
CA TRP A 522 -1.07 -28.56 32.25
C TRP A 522 0.26 -28.36 32.97
N LEU A 523 1.15 -27.51 32.45
CA LEU A 523 2.40 -27.14 33.12
C LEU A 523 2.11 -26.47 34.47
N VAL A 524 1.26 -25.43 34.47
CA VAL A 524 0.89 -24.70 35.69
C VAL A 524 0.22 -25.61 36.71
N GLU A 525 -0.73 -26.43 36.27
CA GLU A 525 -1.45 -27.34 37.15
C GLU A 525 -0.54 -28.44 37.73
N THR A 526 0.43 -28.92 36.94
CA THR A 526 1.44 -29.87 37.41
C THR A 526 2.29 -29.26 38.52
N HIS A 527 2.79 -28.03 38.32
CA HIS A 527 3.54 -27.31 39.37
C HIS A 527 2.69 -27.11 40.63
N ARG A 528 1.47 -26.61 40.46
CA ARG A 528 0.53 -26.35 41.56
C ARG A 528 0.26 -27.61 42.40
N LEU A 529 0.05 -28.76 41.75
CA LEU A 529 -0.20 -30.03 42.43
C LEU A 529 1.06 -30.63 43.06
N ILE A 530 2.24 -30.42 42.48
CA ILE A 530 3.51 -30.86 43.07
C ILE A 530 3.80 -30.07 44.37
N ASP A 531 3.59 -28.75 44.34
CA ASP A 531 3.79 -27.86 45.49
C ASP A 531 2.78 -28.14 46.63
N GLN A 532 1.56 -28.53 46.27
CA GLN A 532 0.53 -28.89 47.24
C GLN A 532 0.74 -30.30 47.83
N HIS A 533 0.76 -30.36 49.16
CA HIS A 533 0.89 -31.61 49.91
C HIS A 533 -0.46 -32.33 49.99
N GLY A 534 -0.79 -33.16 48.99
CA GLY A 534 -1.99 -33.99 48.96
C GLY A 534 -2.49 -34.20 47.53
N HIS A 535 -3.69 -34.77 47.35
CA HIS A 535 -4.40 -34.89 46.05
C HIS A 535 -3.90 -35.94 45.04
N THR A 536 -3.72 -37.19 45.48
CA THR A 536 -3.37 -38.33 44.60
C THR A 536 -4.34 -38.52 43.43
N GLU A 537 -5.64 -38.35 43.66
CA GLU A 537 -6.68 -38.48 42.63
C GLU A 537 -6.58 -37.38 41.58
N ALA A 538 -6.47 -36.12 41.98
CA ALA A 538 -6.31 -34.99 41.05
C ALA A 538 -5.01 -35.09 40.21
N LYS A 539 -3.93 -35.61 40.81
CA LYS A 539 -2.67 -35.88 40.09
C LYS A 539 -2.83 -36.99 39.05
N ALA A 540 -3.54 -38.06 39.40
CA ALA A 540 -3.83 -39.16 38.48
C ALA A 540 -4.77 -38.71 37.33
N GLU A 541 -5.77 -37.90 37.64
CA GLU A 541 -6.67 -37.28 36.65
C GLU A 541 -5.89 -36.38 35.69
N LEU A 542 -5.11 -35.42 36.21
CA LEU A 542 -4.26 -34.55 35.40
C LEU A 542 -3.30 -35.37 34.52
N MET A 543 -2.65 -36.38 35.08
CA MET A 543 -1.77 -37.27 34.32
C MET A 543 -2.52 -37.99 33.19
N SER A 544 -3.76 -38.43 33.41
CA SER A 544 -4.61 -39.02 32.37
C SER A 544 -4.90 -38.03 31.23
N HIS A 545 -5.19 -36.77 31.57
CA HIS A 545 -5.38 -35.70 30.57
C HIS A 545 -4.11 -35.43 29.76
N ILE A 546 -2.95 -35.33 30.42
CA ILE A 546 -1.66 -35.09 29.76
C ILE A 546 -1.27 -36.25 28.85
N VAL A 547 -1.48 -37.50 29.29
CA VAL A 547 -1.24 -38.71 28.48
C VAL A 547 -2.11 -38.68 27.23
N ARG A 548 -3.41 -38.40 27.37
CA ARG A 548 -4.34 -38.31 26.23
C ARG A 548 -3.90 -37.23 25.24
N GLY A 549 -3.56 -36.04 25.73
CA GLY A 549 -3.07 -34.94 24.89
C GLY A 549 -1.78 -35.29 24.15
N ARG A 550 -0.83 -35.94 24.84
CA ARG A 550 0.43 -36.43 24.25
C ARG A 550 0.17 -37.46 23.15
N ASP A 551 -0.68 -38.44 23.40
CA ASP A 551 -0.96 -39.52 22.45
C ASP A 551 -1.66 -38.97 21.19
N GLN A 552 -2.57 -38.00 21.37
CA GLN A 552 -3.19 -37.28 20.25
C GLN A 552 -2.16 -36.48 19.45
N LEU A 553 -1.24 -35.78 20.12
CA LEU A 553 -0.19 -35.01 19.46
C LEU A 553 0.82 -35.91 18.72
N HIS A 554 1.16 -37.07 19.28
CA HIS A 554 1.94 -38.11 18.61
C HIS A 554 1.23 -38.63 17.36
N HIS A 555 -0.07 -38.91 17.44
CA HIS A 555 -0.86 -39.36 16.30
C HIS A 555 -0.82 -38.36 15.14
N LEU A 556 -1.06 -37.07 15.43
CA LEU A 556 -1.00 -36.00 14.43
C LEU A 556 0.41 -35.81 13.86
N GLN A 557 1.45 -35.91 14.69
CA GLN A 557 2.84 -35.88 14.25
C GLN A 557 3.14 -37.02 13.27
N THR A 558 2.74 -38.25 13.58
CA THR A 558 2.96 -39.40 12.70
C THR A 558 2.19 -39.25 11.39
N GLN A 559 0.95 -38.77 11.42
CA GLN A 559 0.16 -38.48 10.21
C GLN A 559 0.89 -37.47 9.31
N LEU A 560 1.41 -36.39 9.88
CA LEU A 560 2.14 -35.37 9.13
C LEU A 560 3.46 -35.91 8.55
N GLN A 561 4.23 -36.67 9.35
CA GLN A 561 5.47 -37.31 8.88
C GLN A 561 5.21 -38.29 7.73
N TYR A 562 4.18 -39.12 7.87
CA TYR A 562 3.78 -40.06 6.83
C TYR A 562 3.41 -39.33 5.54
N ALA A 563 2.61 -38.27 5.63
CA ALA A 563 2.21 -37.46 4.47
C ALA A 563 3.43 -36.89 3.73
N ILE A 564 4.40 -36.33 4.45
CA ILE A 564 5.63 -35.76 3.86
C ILE A 564 6.51 -36.85 3.21
N VAL A 565 6.63 -38.03 3.83
CA VAL A 565 7.41 -39.14 3.24
C VAL A 565 6.75 -39.65 1.96
N HIS A 566 5.43 -39.76 1.95
CA HIS A 566 4.65 -40.25 0.81
C HIS A 566 4.49 -39.23 -0.33
N GLN A 567 4.76 -37.95 -0.10
CA GLN A 567 4.81 -36.88 -1.12
C GLN A 567 5.55 -37.31 -2.39
N ARG A 568 6.69 -38.01 -2.25
CA ARG A 568 7.54 -38.42 -3.40
C ARG A 568 6.98 -39.57 -4.22
N GLN A 569 5.99 -40.30 -3.68
CA GLN A 569 5.43 -41.51 -4.28
C GLN A 569 4.00 -41.31 -4.78
N THR A 570 3.31 -40.27 -4.31
CA THR A 570 1.94 -39.93 -4.71
C THR A 570 1.87 -39.17 -6.03
N SER A 571 0.75 -39.30 -6.74
CA SER A 571 0.48 -38.47 -7.92
C SER A 571 0.39 -36.99 -7.54
N ILE A 572 0.81 -36.11 -8.45
CA ILE A 572 0.82 -34.65 -8.25
C ILE A 572 -0.58 -34.14 -7.85
N LEU A 573 -1.64 -34.71 -8.44
CA LEU A 573 -3.04 -34.35 -8.16
C LEU A 573 -3.47 -34.71 -6.73
N ALA A 574 -3.07 -35.88 -6.22
CA ALA A 574 -3.40 -36.29 -4.85
C ALA A 574 -2.66 -35.39 -3.82
N TRP A 575 -1.40 -35.04 -4.11
CA TRP A 575 -0.63 -34.14 -3.26
C TRP A 575 -1.17 -32.70 -3.29
N GLN A 576 -1.65 -32.22 -4.45
CA GLN A 576 -2.36 -30.93 -4.55
C GLN A 576 -3.61 -30.88 -3.68
N GLN A 577 -4.39 -31.96 -3.63
CA GLN A 577 -5.58 -32.05 -2.78
C GLN A 577 -5.24 -32.03 -1.29
N PHE A 578 -4.12 -32.67 -0.89
CA PHE A 578 -3.63 -32.67 0.49
C PHE A 578 -3.16 -31.28 0.93
N VAL A 579 -2.34 -30.61 0.11
CA VAL A 579 -1.80 -29.28 0.40
C VAL A 579 -2.89 -28.20 0.34
N GLY A 580 -3.84 -28.34 -0.59
CA GLY A 580 -4.91 -27.38 -0.80
C GLY A 580 -4.40 -26.03 -1.32
N PRO A 581 -4.85 -24.89 -0.78
CA PRO A 581 -4.49 -23.57 -1.29
C PRO A 581 -3.09 -23.08 -0.88
N ILE A 582 -2.33 -23.85 -0.09
CA ILE A 582 -1.00 -23.46 0.38
C ILE A 582 -0.02 -23.48 -0.81
N PRO A 583 0.77 -22.41 -1.05
CA PRO A 583 1.74 -22.40 -2.15
C PRO A 583 2.85 -23.43 -1.95
N TRP A 584 3.26 -24.08 -3.04
CA TRP A 584 4.23 -25.18 -3.05
C TRP A 584 5.54 -24.88 -2.31
N ASP A 585 6.11 -23.70 -2.52
CA ASP A 585 7.41 -23.31 -1.95
C ASP A 585 7.40 -23.24 -0.42
N PHE A 586 6.22 -23.14 0.19
CA PHE A 586 6.05 -23.01 1.64
C PHE A 586 5.55 -24.27 2.31
N VAL A 587 5.29 -25.36 1.57
CA VAL A 587 4.78 -26.62 2.14
C VAL A 587 5.81 -27.25 3.07
N ASP A 588 7.04 -27.44 2.61
CA ASP A 588 8.09 -28.09 3.40
C ASP A 588 8.49 -27.26 4.64
N PRO A 589 8.76 -25.94 4.53
CA PRO A 589 9.08 -25.10 5.69
C PRO A 589 7.94 -25.07 6.73
N PHE A 590 6.68 -25.00 6.27
CA PHE A 590 5.51 -25.01 7.14
C PHE A 590 5.37 -26.34 7.88
N ALA A 591 5.48 -27.46 7.16
CA ALA A 591 5.35 -28.79 7.72
C ALA A 591 6.48 -29.12 8.71
N GLN A 592 7.73 -28.78 8.38
CA GLN A 592 8.88 -29.01 9.26
C GLN A 592 8.81 -28.18 10.54
N SER A 593 8.44 -26.90 10.46
CA SER A 593 8.29 -26.02 11.62
C SER A 593 7.15 -26.49 12.53
N SER A 594 6.05 -26.94 11.94
CA SER A 594 4.92 -27.50 12.68
C SER A 594 5.31 -28.81 13.38
N LEU A 595 6.02 -29.72 12.69
CA LEU A 595 6.56 -30.94 13.29
C LEU A 595 7.49 -30.65 14.46
N TYR A 596 8.33 -29.63 14.34
CA TYR A 596 9.21 -29.20 15.41
C TYR A 596 8.42 -28.72 16.63
N GLY A 597 7.39 -27.89 16.44
CA GLY A 597 6.46 -27.50 17.51
C GLY A 597 5.79 -28.70 18.20
N MET A 598 5.32 -29.70 17.42
CA MET A 598 4.76 -30.93 17.97
C MET A 598 5.78 -31.72 18.80
N ARG A 599 7.03 -31.83 18.35
CA ARG A 599 8.11 -32.49 19.10
C ARG A 599 8.35 -31.82 20.45
N LEU A 600 8.46 -30.50 20.47
CA LEU A 600 8.63 -29.74 21.71
C LEU A 600 7.45 -29.95 22.67
N GLY A 601 6.22 -29.96 22.16
CA GLY A 601 5.04 -30.29 22.96
C GLY A 601 5.09 -31.69 23.55
N ILE A 602 5.35 -32.69 22.73
CA ILE A 602 5.51 -34.07 23.20
C ILE A 602 6.59 -34.18 24.28
N SER A 603 7.74 -33.54 24.09
CA SER A 603 8.83 -33.52 25.07
C SER A 603 8.39 -32.91 26.40
N LEU A 604 7.71 -31.76 26.37
CA LEU A 604 7.16 -31.13 27.57
C LEU A 604 6.18 -32.06 28.28
N LEU A 605 5.20 -32.63 27.55
CA LEU A 605 4.20 -33.52 28.14
C LEU A 605 4.83 -34.77 28.76
N ASN A 606 5.86 -35.34 28.13
CA ASN A 606 6.62 -36.46 28.69
C ASN A 606 7.30 -36.07 30.01
N GLN A 607 7.92 -34.89 30.09
CA GLN A 607 8.53 -34.40 31.33
C GLN A 607 7.49 -34.23 32.43
N LEU A 608 6.31 -33.65 32.13
CA LEU A 608 5.23 -33.49 33.10
C LEU A 608 4.71 -34.85 33.61
N ILE A 609 4.54 -35.83 32.71
CA ILE A 609 4.16 -37.20 33.08
C ILE A 609 5.20 -37.82 34.01
N SER A 610 6.50 -37.69 33.69
CA SER A 610 7.58 -38.19 34.53
C SER A 610 7.60 -37.54 35.92
N LEU A 611 7.37 -36.22 35.99
CA LEU A 611 7.31 -35.49 37.26
C LEU A 611 6.13 -35.96 38.13
N LEU A 612 4.93 -36.04 37.56
CA LEU A 612 3.74 -36.52 38.27
C LEU A 612 3.89 -37.97 38.72
N SER A 613 4.41 -38.84 37.85
CA SER A 613 4.67 -40.25 38.18
C SER A 613 5.66 -40.39 39.33
N ALA A 614 6.76 -39.63 39.31
CA ALA A 614 7.78 -39.65 40.35
C ALA A 614 7.27 -39.12 41.69
N ASP A 615 6.40 -38.11 41.71
CA ASP A 615 5.76 -37.63 42.95
C ASP A 615 4.75 -38.64 43.50
N LEU A 616 3.93 -39.26 42.64
CA LEU A 616 2.98 -40.32 43.02
C LEU A 616 3.71 -41.54 43.62
N GLN A 617 4.81 -41.98 42.99
CA GLN A 617 5.61 -43.11 43.47
C GLN A 617 6.32 -42.81 44.79
N ARG A 618 6.92 -41.62 44.95
CA ARG A 618 7.56 -41.21 46.22
C ARG A 618 6.61 -41.31 47.40
N ARG A 619 5.34 -40.96 47.20
CA ARG A 619 4.33 -40.98 48.27
C ARG A 619 3.77 -42.37 48.54
N ALA A 620 3.63 -43.22 47.51
CA ALA A 620 3.26 -44.62 47.68
C ALA A 620 4.30 -45.40 48.52
N TYR A 621 5.59 -45.13 48.31
CA TYR A 621 6.67 -45.70 49.12
C TYR A 621 6.86 -45.00 50.48
N GLY A 622 6.61 -43.69 50.57
CA GLY A 622 6.70 -42.93 51.83
C GLY A 622 5.67 -43.33 52.90
N GLN A 623 4.55 -43.93 52.51
CA GLN A 623 3.56 -44.49 53.45
C GLN A 623 3.86 -45.93 53.91
N THR A 624 4.79 -46.64 53.26
CA THR A 624 5.04 -48.07 53.54
C THR A 624 6.32 -48.36 54.34
N LEU A 625 7.11 -47.34 54.72
CA LEU A 625 8.40 -47.59 55.37
C LEU A 625 8.79 -46.59 56.47
N TRP A 626 7.94 -46.42 57.50
CA TRP A 626 8.35 -45.80 58.78
C TRP A 626 7.67 -46.45 60.00
N SER A 627 7.55 -47.78 59.99
CA SER A 627 7.52 -48.55 61.23
C SER A 627 8.89 -49.21 61.34
N GLU A 628 9.71 -48.72 62.27
CA GLU A 628 11.01 -49.25 62.66
C GLU A 628 12.15 -49.07 61.65
N VAL A 629 12.96 -48.02 61.81
CA VAL A 629 14.42 -48.11 61.98
C VAL A 629 14.89 -46.79 62.60
N GLU A 630 15.32 -46.84 63.87
CA GLU A 630 16.26 -45.87 64.42
C GLU A 630 17.60 -46.03 63.69
N THR A 631 18.18 -44.95 63.16
CA THR A 631 19.64 -44.74 63.22
C THR A 631 19.99 -43.28 62.89
N SER A 632 20.60 -42.68 63.90
CA SER A 632 21.61 -41.62 63.89
C SER A 632 22.37 -41.36 62.57
N GLY A 633 22.41 -40.08 62.20
CA GLY A 633 23.56 -39.46 61.54
C GLY A 633 23.55 -39.48 60.01
N LEU A 634 22.86 -38.51 59.41
CA LEU A 634 23.27 -37.74 58.21
C LEU A 634 22.14 -36.74 57.91
N GLN A 635 22.35 -35.48 58.27
CA GLN A 635 21.57 -34.39 57.68
C GLN A 635 21.92 -34.36 56.18
N SER A 636 21.09 -34.98 55.35
CA SER A 636 21.15 -34.74 53.91
C SER A 636 20.75 -33.29 53.67
N PRO A 637 21.52 -32.51 52.87
CA PRO A 637 21.05 -31.21 52.44
C PRO A 637 19.77 -31.43 51.65
N HIS A 638 18.72 -30.69 52.01
CA HIS A 638 17.47 -30.67 51.27
C HIS A 638 17.78 -30.51 49.77
N PRO A 639 17.23 -31.35 48.85
CA PRO A 639 17.55 -31.30 47.42
C PRO A 639 17.24 -29.94 46.76
N TRP A 640 16.50 -29.09 47.47
CA TRP A 640 16.06 -27.77 47.03
C TRP A 640 16.81 -26.61 47.72
N SER A 641 17.82 -26.87 48.58
CA SER A 641 18.60 -25.78 49.21
C SER A 641 19.43 -24.97 48.20
N GLY A 642 19.59 -25.46 46.97
CA GLY A 642 20.20 -24.72 45.85
C GLY A 642 19.21 -23.83 45.08
N LEU A 643 17.90 -23.90 45.34
CA LEU A 643 16.88 -23.13 44.63
C LEU A 643 16.54 -21.81 45.33
N ASP A 644 16.66 -21.74 46.66
CA ASP A 644 16.34 -20.52 47.42
C ASP A 644 17.48 -19.48 47.42
N ALA A 645 18.74 -19.87 47.21
CA ALA A 645 19.87 -18.95 47.23
C ALA A 645 19.94 -18.03 45.99
N ASN A 646 19.30 -18.41 44.88
CA ASN A 646 19.28 -17.65 43.63
C ASN A 646 17.94 -16.96 43.36
N ALA A 647 17.05 -16.84 44.35
CA ALA A 647 15.71 -16.24 44.19
C ALA A 647 15.71 -14.78 43.65
N GLN A 648 16.87 -14.14 43.50
CA GLN A 648 17.02 -12.83 42.86
C GLN A 648 17.52 -12.86 41.40
N GLU A 649 17.92 -14.01 40.84
CA GLU A 649 18.40 -14.14 39.44
C GLU A 649 17.39 -14.77 38.47
N TRP A 650 16.21 -15.23 38.93
CA TRP A 650 15.14 -15.80 38.08
C TRP A 650 14.33 -14.76 37.30
N GLN A 651 14.82 -13.52 37.19
CA GLN A 651 14.28 -12.59 36.20
C GLN A 651 14.62 -13.12 34.80
N VAL A 652 13.59 -13.62 34.12
CA VAL A 652 13.57 -14.01 32.70
C VAL A 652 14.23 -12.91 31.86
N ARG A 653 15.54 -13.04 31.61
CA ARG A 653 16.17 -12.37 30.47
C ARG A 653 15.81 -13.18 29.23
N PHE A 654 14.92 -12.62 28.42
CA PHE A 654 14.81 -13.02 27.03
C PHE A 654 16.14 -12.64 26.38
N ASP A 655 17.02 -13.63 26.21
CA ASP A 655 18.25 -13.45 25.46
C ASP A 655 18.02 -13.96 24.03
N PRO A 656 17.75 -13.07 23.06
CA PRO A 656 17.67 -13.46 21.67
C PRO A 656 18.99 -14.07 21.16
N GLU A 657 20.11 -13.92 21.88
CA GLU A 657 21.40 -14.55 21.57
C GLU A 657 21.50 -16.00 22.09
N TYR A 658 20.76 -16.40 23.12
CA TYR A 658 20.75 -17.80 23.58
C TYR A 658 20.14 -18.75 22.52
N LEU A 659 19.11 -18.28 21.79
CA LEU A 659 18.58 -18.97 20.60
C LEU A 659 19.55 -18.90 19.41
N ARG A 660 20.48 -17.95 19.39
CA ARG A 660 21.49 -17.76 18.34
C ARG A 660 22.67 -18.73 18.49
N ASP A 661 23.16 -18.91 19.71
CA ASP A 661 24.36 -19.72 20.00
C ASP A 661 24.09 -21.23 20.05
N SER A 662 22.89 -21.64 20.46
CA SER A 662 22.55 -23.06 20.63
C SER A 662 22.30 -23.81 19.30
N TYR A 663 22.13 -23.10 18.18
CA TYR A 663 21.57 -23.69 16.95
C TYR A 663 22.39 -23.49 15.65
N GLN A 664 23.67 -23.10 15.71
CA GLN A 664 24.54 -22.89 14.52
C GLN A 664 23.82 -22.16 13.37
N ILE A 665 23.33 -20.97 13.67
CA ILE A 665 22.70 -20.07 12.71
C ILE A 665 23.80 -19.31 11.95
N HIS A 666 24.09 -19.73 10.72
CA HIS A 666 25.07 -19.07 9.83
C HIS A 666 24.38 -18.30 8.67
N PRO A 667 25.06 -17.33 8.04
CA PRO A 667 24.57 -15.96 7.98
C PRO A 667 23.98 -15.57 6.62
N SER A 668 22.68 -15.33 6.60
CA SER A 668 22.08 -14.25 5.81
C SER A 668 20.78 -13.77 6.45
N GLY A 669 20.90 -12.89 7.45
CA GLY A 669 19.80 -12.01 7.87
C GLY A 669 18.97 -12.52 9.06
N ASN A 670 18.92 -11.69 10.09
CA ASN A 670 18.29 -11.93 11.40
C ASN A 670 16.73 -11.76 11.33
N GLU A 671 16.05 -12.23 10.26
CA GLU A 671 14.69 -11.77 9.88
C GLU A 671 13.52 -12.76 10.15
N ASP A 672 13.76 -14.03 10.48
CA ASP A 672 12.69 -15.06 10.47
C ASP A 672 12.21 -15.57 11.84
N TRP A 673 12.74 -15.06 12.95
CA TRP A 673 12.46 -15.64 14.28
C TRP A 673 10.98 -15.53 14.68
N MET A 674 10.29 -14.45 14.29
CA MET A 674 8.87 -14.25 14.57
C MET A 674 8.00 -15.29 13.84
N ASP A 675 8.30 -15.53 12.56
CA ASP A 675 7.63 -16.56 11.75
C ASP A 675 7.86 -17.96 12.35
N ARG A 676 9.07 -18.24 12.86
CA ARG A 676 9.37 -19.51 13.54
C ARG A 676 8.57 -19.71 14.82
N ILE A 677 8.38 -18.67 15.64
CA ILE A 677 7.49 -18.74 16.82
C ILE A 677 6.06 -19.03 16.37
N ALA A 678 5.59 -18.34 15.33
CA ALA A 678 4.24 -18.56 14.80
C ALA A 678 4.04 -19.99 14.30
N MET A 679 5.01 -20.52 13.54
CA MET A 679 4.96 -21.84 12.90
C MET A 679 5.25 -23.01 13.85
N SER A 680 5.95 -22.76 14.97
CA SER A 680 6.09 -23.75 16.06
C SER A 680 4.90 -23.79 17.01
N MET A 681 3.79 -23.12 16.67
CA MET A 681 2.57 -23.04 17.49
C MET A 681 2.82 -22.41 18.88
N GLY A 682 3.86 -21.58 18.99
CA GLY A 682 4.28 -20.94 20.24
C GLY A 682 5.23 -21.76 21.11
N MET A 683 5.56 -22.99 20.72
CA MET A 683 6.36 -23.90 21.56
C MET A 683 7.83 -23.50 21.71
N LEU A 684 8.33 -22.60 20.87
CA LEU A 684 9.62 -21.94 21.10
C LEU A 684 9.66 -21.06 22.36
N GLY A 685 8.51 -20.81 23.00
CA GLY A 685 8.46 -20.17 24.32
C GLY A 685 8.89 -21.08 25.48
N ILE A 686 9.06 -22.39 25.25
CA ILE A 686 9.52 -23.35 26.26
C ILE A 686 10.99 -23.10 26.57
N ARG A 687 11.31 -22.97 27.86
CA ARG A 687 12.67 -23.06 28.36
C ARG A 687 12.98 -24.53 28.67
N ALA A 688 14.07 -25.04 28.11
CA ALA A 688 14.61 -26.35 28.48
C ALA A 688 15.28 -26.28 29.85
#